data_AF-A0A355AIX3-F1
#
_entry.id   AF-A0A355AIX3-F1
#
_cell.length_a   1.000
_cell.length_b   1.000
_cell.length_c   1.000
_cell.angle_alpha   90.00
_cell.angle_beta   90.00
_cell.angle_gamma   90.00
#
_symmetry.space_group_name_H-M   'P 1'
#
loop_
_entity.id
_entity.type
_entity.pdbx_description
1 polymer ?
#
loop_
_entity_poly.entity_id
_entity_poly.type
_entity_poly.pdbx_seq_one_letter_code
_entity_poly.pdbx_strand_id
1 'polypeptide(L)'
;QKLDFEPYQLFHDDTLVYVARWPDAEFEDGSIWRMMECMRSADGGWDKHKNKWVGKTRFGLVYDDRFHRPETPGFREGDSRYQVDPKIGFENQPEALAESGKDFAGCVAVLNIGHWRTWARRITDHRTGQDHFSYDTTGLPKEQVQHFSGYYILGLAALDRPNEWWFDSKTKTVYYMPPAKADPNSMELRGRVRDFGIELDRCSEIEIRGLGFHASGFWLKECNDVSLRDCTFDYPATHRFLHGQFQYVAAWNPSSNGNTMPSFFGGKRNSFVNNTVRWCNAPVYLGSEEMVIENCLFSDIEWDVNSDGGSGAVMIGKDSVFRRNTITRCGNSEGVRAVGEGTTLEHNRLSDMSNLQHDGSALNVGTTKHHQVLVSHNWAHDCNRQGMRFDYHGSGIRRQDGQLYGDGVYMNNVTWNTTDNELKGDRHLILNNSVLRNNHYPDVFQEQVTMSVQGFMVMHEIYSNAHSLIRNNLGTLRSRSFHLDDEPRPWWKRSDGSIMPVATVLPGTADHNFSEKGASWKYLRDPANYDFRPKAGSPLVDAGALVNENEFPSSVANFPGQKYIGSAPDIGAYEYGDTRYWIPGRLETTASVPVPKNGGKNVPLNADLMFLEAYQAEEHTLYFGQDPTNLEVIASLPGNKKNIVSPPKLKKKTTYYWQGGAKKKSGTEDRSPVWMFTTTE
;
A
#
# COMPACT_ATOMS: atom_id res chain seq x y z
N GLN A 1 -28.35 0.12 -26.94
CA GLN A 1 -28.95 -1.19 -27.33
C GLN A 1 -29.68 -1.79 -26.14
N LYS A 2 -30.80 -2.51 -26.32
CA LYS A 2 -31.43 -3.25 -25.22
C LYS A 2 -30.82 -4.66 -25.13
N LEU A 3 -30.44 -5.09 -23.94
CA LEU A 3 -29.84 -6.40 -23.67
C LEU A 3 -30.85 -7.34 -23.01
N ASP A 4 -30.68 -8.64 -23.22
CA ASP A 4 -31.42 -9.72 -22.55
C ASP A 4 -30.73 -10.19 -21.25
N PHE A 5 -29.46 -9.85 -21.07
CA PHE A 5 -28.69 -9.99 -19.83
C PHE A 5 -28.36 -8.64 -19.19
N GLU A 6 -27.79 -8.67 -17.98
CA GLU A 6 -27.50 -7.49 -17.17
C GLU A 6 -26.00 -7.43 -16.81
N PRO A 7 -25.16 -6.81 -17.65
CA PRO A 7 -23.74 -6.69 -17.37
C PRO A 7 -23.45 -5.60 -16.34
N TYR A 8 -22.37 -5.81 -15.57
CA TYR A 8 -21.85 -4.84 -14.58
C TYR A 8 -20.40 -4.45 -14.82
N GLN A 9 -19.79 -4.96 -15.89
CA GLN A 9 -18.49 -4.56 -16.41
C GLN A 9 -18.51 -4.79 -17.91
N LEU A 10 -17.90 -3.90 -18.69
CA LEU A 10 -17.84 -4.00 -20.14
C LEU A 10 -16.39 -3.98 -20.60
N PHE A 11 -16.11 -4.76 -21.64
CA PHE A 11 -14.80 -4.87 -22.25
C PHE A 11 -14.91 -4.72 -23.78
N HIS A 12 -13.88 -4.13 -24.37
CA HIS A 12 -13.58 -4.22 -25.79
C HIS A 12 -12.32 -5.08 -25.92
N ASP A 13 -12.44 -6.22 -26.60
CA ASP A 13 -11.49 -7.33 -26.47
C ASP A 13 -11.28 -7.62 -24.96
N ASP A 14 -10.03 -7.72 -24.51
CA ASP A 14 -9.67 -7.94 -23.10
C ASP A 14 -9.53 -6.63 -22.29
N THR A 15 -9.71 -5.46 -22.90
CA THR A 15 -9.48 -4.15 -22.27
C THR A 15 -10.76 -3.58 -21.68
N LEU A 16 -10.65 -3.00 -20.49
CA LEU A 16 -11.77 -2.37 -19.79
C LEU A 16 -12.36 -1.20 -20.59
N VAL A 17 -13.69 -1.16 -20.68
CA VAL A 17 -14.44 0.05 -21.02
C VAL A 17 -14.85 0.74 -19.72
N TYR A 18 -14.53 2.02 -19.57
CA TYR A 18 -14.72 2.75 -18.33
C TYR A 18 -16.20 3.00 -18.05
N VAL A 19 -16.64 2.77 -16.81
CA VAL A 19 -17.96 3.26 -16.39
C VAL A 19 -17.93 4.78 -16.51
N ALA A 20 -18.94 5.34 -17.18
CA ALA A 20 -19.06 6.77 -17.39
C ALA A 20 -18.93 7.53 -16.06
N ARG A 21 -17.94 8.44 -15.97
CA ARG A 21 -17.55 9.07 -14.71
C ARG A 21 -17.29 10.57 -14.86
N TRP A 22 -17.51 11.30 -13.77
CA TRP A 22 -17.07 12.67 -13.61
C TRP A 22 -16.49 12.86 -12.20
N PRO A 23 -15.29 13.45 -12.04
CA PRO A 23 -14.38 13.83 -13.10
C PRO A 23 -13.83 12.64 -13.90
N ASP A 24 -13.42 12.93 -15.14
CA ASP A 24 -12.74 11.97 -16.00
C ASP A 24 -11.43 11.52 -15.37
N ALA A 25 -11.14 10.21 -15.43
CA ALA A 25 -9.86 9.66 -15.00
C ALA A 25 -9.61 8.29 -15.63
N GLU A 26 -8.34 7.93 -15.81
CA GLU A 26 -7.92 6.71 -16.51
C GLU A 26 -6.66 6.07 -15.93
N PHE A 27 -6.47 4.79 -16.27
CA PHE A 27 -5.28 4.04 -15.84
C PHE A 27 -4.04 4.47 -16.62
N GLU A 28 -4.20 4.82 -17.89
CA GLU A 28 -3.13 5.05 -18.85
C GLU A 28 -2.22 6.22 -18.44
N ASP A 29 -2.80 7.30 -17.91
CA ASP A 29 -2.07 8.45 -17.38
C ASP A 29 -1.91 8.42 -15.84
N GLY A 30 -2.53 7.45 -15.16
CA GLY A 30 -2.51 7.30 -13.71
C GLY A 30 -3.32 8.35 -12.94
N SER A 31 -4.12 9.18 -13.61
CA SER A 31 -5.04 10.13 -12.97
C SER A 31 -6.02 9.42 -12.03
N ILE A 32 -6.45 8.19 -12.38
CA ILE A 32 -7.39 7.39 -11.56
C ILE A 32 -6.87 7.05 -10.16
N TRP A 33 -5.56 7.18 -9.94
CA TRP A 33 -4.90 6.93 -8.66
C TRP A 33 -4.45 8.22 -7.94
N ARG A 34 -4.84 9.39 -8.46
CA ARG A 34 -4.46 10.70 -7.91
C ARG A 34 -5.72 11.41 -7.44
N MET A 35 -5.89 11.48 -6.12
CA MET A 35 -7.12 11.98 -5.49
C MET A 35 -7.45 13.39 -5.97
N MET A 36 -6.45 14.25 -6.19
CA MET A 36 -6.67 15.62 -6.65
C MET A 36 -7.07 15.73 -8.14
N GLU A 37 -6.82 14.70 -8.95
CA GLU A 37 -7.15 14.68 -10.38
C GLU A 37 -8.47 13.94 -10.64
N CYS A 38 -8.73 12.83 -9.93
CA CYS A 38 -9.89 11.99 -10.18
C CYS A 38 -11.11 12.26 -9.28
N MET A 39 -11.01 13.21 -8.34
CA MET A 39 -12.08 13.58 -7.41
C MET A 39 -12.20 15.10 -7.25
N ARG A 40 -13.35 15.52 -6.70
CA ARG A 40 -13.57 16.85 -6.12
C ARG A 40 -13.54 16.77 -4.60
N SER A 41 -13.23 17.87 -3.95
CA SER A 41 -13.34 18.00 -2.49
C SER A 41 -14.75 18.47 -2.11
N ALA A 42 -15.12 18.31 -0.84
CA ALA A 42 -16.29 18.99 -0.30
C ALA A 42 -15.86 20.26 0.46
N ASP A 43 -16.73 21.27 0.53
CA ASP A 43 -16.45 22.57 1.19
C ASP A 43 -16.26 22.49 2.72
N GLY A 44 -16.41 21.29 3.31
CA GLY A 44 -16.20 21.04 4.73
C GLY A 44 -16.93 19.81 5.25
N GLY A 45 -17.18 19.81 6.57
CA GLY A 45 -17.79 18.71 7.30
C GLY A 45 -17.63 18.90 8.82
N TRP A 46 -17.79 17.82 9.60
CA TRP A 46 -17.60 17.88 11.04
C TRP A 46 -16.11 17.93 11.41
N ASP A 47 -15.69 19.02 12.06
CA ASP A 47 -14.35 19.15 12.63
C ASP A 47 -14.38 18.70 14.10
N LYS A 48 -13.96 17.47 14.35
CA LYS A 48 -13.89 16.89 15.70
C LYS A 48 -12.97 17.67 16.66
N HIS A 49 -11.95 18.36 16.13
CA HIS A 49 -10.98 19.09 16.95
C HIS A 49 -11.52 20.45 17.38
N LYS A 50 -12.32 21.09 16.53
CA LYS A 50 -13.02 22.34 16.83
C LYS A 50 -14.43 22.12 17.39
N ASN A 51 -14.87 20.86 17.45
CA ASN A 51 -16.22 20.44 17.86
C ASN A 51 -17.34 21.25 17.17
N LYS A 52 -17.21 21.46 15.86
CA LYS A 52 -18.15 22.26 15.06
C LYS A 52 -18.19 21.82 13.61
N TRP A 53 -19.27 22.19 12.91
CA TRP A 53 -19.32 22.11 11.46
C TRP A 53 -18.52 23.24 10.80
N VAL A 54 -17.81 22.91 9.74
CA VAL A 54 -17.21 23.85 8.79
C VAL A 54 -17.85 23.64 7.41
N GLY A 55 -17.87 24.67 6.57
CA GLY A 55 -18.56 24.61 5.27
C GLY A 55 -20.09 24.41 5.39
N LYS A 56 -20.73 24.15 4.26
CA LYS A 56 -22.16 23.89 4.10
C LYS A 56 -22.48 22.40 3.93
N THR A 57 -21.50 21.56 3.61
CA THR A 57 -21.65 20.10 3.50
C THR A 57 -22.17 19.47 4.80
N ARG A 58 -23.21 18.66 4.71
CA ARG A 58 -23.88 17.98 5.84
C ARG A 58 -24.24 16.54 5.48
N PHE A 59 -24.73 15.80 6.47
CA PHE A 59 -25.28 14.47 6.22
C PHE A 59 -26.44 14.54 5.22
N GLY A 60 -26.29 13.86 4.07
CA GLY A 60 -27.22 13.89 2.94
C GLY A 60 -27.03 15.01 1.92
N LEU A 61 -26.04 15.90 2.10
CA LEU A 61 -25.80 17.07 1.24
C LEU A 61 -24.31 17.37 1.09
N VAL A 62 -23.80 17.37 -0.14
CA VAL A 62 -22.41 17.75 -0.46
C VAL A 62 -22.42 19.09 -1.18
N TYR A 63 -21.59 20.04 -0.73
CA TYR A 63 -21.23 21.24 -1.48
C TYR A 63 -19.82 21.04 -2.06
N ASP A 64 -19.70 21.29 -3.36
CA ASP A 64 -18.47 21.15 -4.12
C ASP A 64 -17.39 22.16 -3.69
N ASP A 65 -16.15 21.70 -3.65
CA ASP A 65 -14.96 22.55 -3.57
C ASP A 65 -13.78 21.84 -4.28
N ARG A 66 -12.67 22.57 -4.42
CA ARG A 66 -11.38 22.04 -4.84
C ARG A 66 -10.56 21.61 -3.63
N PHE A 67 -9.56 20.77 -3.84
CA PHE A 67 -8.50 20.58 -2.85
C PHE A 67 -7.65 21.84 -2.73
N HIS A 68 -7.27 22.18 -1.50
CA HIS A 68 -6.45 23.36 -1.22
C HIS A 68 -5.12 22.94 -0.61
N ARG A 69 -4.05 23.66 -0.99
CA ARG A 69 -2.75 23.45 -0.37
C ARG A 69 -2.85 23.78 1.13
N PRO A 70 -2.48 22.85 2.03
CA PRO A 70 -2.61 23.10 3.45
C PRO A 70 -1.61 24.17 3.92
N GLU A 71 -2.03 24.99 4.89
CA GLU A 71 -1.18 26.03 5.49
C GLU A 71 0.09 25.46 6.12
N THR A 72 -0.01 24.26 6.72
CA THR A 72 1.12 23.54 7.29
C THR A 72 1.35 22.24 6.50
N PRO A 73 2.57 22.02 5.96
CA PRO A 73 2.95 20.75 5.36
C PRO A 73 2.69 19.57 6.32
N GLY A 74 2.06 18.51 5.83
CA GLY A 74 1.60 17.41 6.67
C GLY A 74 0.36 16.73 6.10
N PHE A 75 -0.16 15.76 6.84
CA PHE A 75 -1.44 15.13 6.55
C PHE A 75 -2.59 16.13 6.74
N ARG A 76 -3.06 16.77 5.65
CA ARG A 76 -4.42 17.33 5.47
C ARG A 76 -4.75 17.41 3.96
N GLU A 77 -5.73 16.61 3.55
CA GLU A 77 -6.43 16.55 2.25
C GLU A 77 -5.60 16.14 1.00
N GLY A 78 -6.22 15.35 0.10
CA GLY A 78 -5.64 14.97 -1.19
C GLY A 78 -4.42 14.04 -1.14
N ASP A 79 -3.50 14.25 -2.08
CA ASP A 79 -2.27 13.47 -2.23
C ASP A 79 -1.12 14.06 -1.39
N SER A 80 -0.61 13.30 -0.42
CA SER A 80 0.42 13.76 0.53
C SER A 80 1.82 13.88 -0.09
N ARG A 81 2.03 13.27 -1.26
CA ARG A 81 3.33 13.24 -1.96
C ARG A 81 3.69 14.57 -2.62
N TYR A 82 2.80 15.57 -2.65
CA TYR A 82 3.01 16.87 -3.31
C TYR A 82 4.27 17.64 -2.86
N GLN A 83 4.81 17.33 -1.67
CA GLN A 83 6.05 17.94 -1.17
C GLN A 83 7.31 17.30 -1.77
N VAL A 84 7.23 16.04 -2.20
CA VAL A 84 8.40 15.22 -2.61
C VAL A 84 8.34 14.72 -4.04
N ASP A 85 7.17 14.75 -4.67
CA ASP A 85 6.95 14.46 -6.08
C ASP A 85 6.44 15.74 -6.81
N PRO A 86 7.28 16.37 -7.65
CA PRO A 86 6.91 17.60 -8.35
C PRO A 86 5.83 17.39 -9.42
N LYS A 87 5.44 16.15 -9.74
CA LYS A 87 4.33 15.86 -10.66
C LYS A 87 2.96 15.97 -9.99
N ILE A 88 2.93 16.03 -8.66
CA ILE A 88 1.70 16.09 -7.87
C ILE A 88 1.53 17.52 -7.38
N GLY A 89 0.47 18.19 -7.83
CA GLY A 89 0.20 19.59 -7.54
C GLY A 89 -1.30 19.89 -7.40
N PHE A 90 -1.61 21.12 -7.00
CA PHE A 90 -2.98 21.59 -6.75
C PHE A 90 -3.57 22.35 -7.95
N GLU A 91 -2.85 22.42 -9.05
CA GLU A 91 -3.20 23.11 -10.28
C GLU A 91 -3.96 22.22 -11.28
N ASN A 92 -3.65 20.92 -11.34
CA ASN A 92 -4.29 19.95 -12.22
C ASN A 92 -5.51 19.34 -11.52
N GLN A 93 -6.50 20.18 -11.19
CA GLN A 93 -7.75 19.72 -10.60
C GLN A 93 -8.89 19.83 -11.62
N PRO A 94 -9.89 18.95 -11.53
CA PRO A 94 -11.04 18.98 -12.41
C PRO A 94 -11.88 20.25 -12.21
N GLU A 95 -12.68 20.61 -13.21
CA GLU A 95 -13.60 21.75 -13.18
C GLU A 95 -14.61 21.66 -12.01
N ALA A 96 -15.21 22.78 -11.62
CA ALA A 96 -16.19 22.80 -10.55
C ALA A 96 -17.48 22.07 -10.95
N LEU A 97 -18.21 21.53 -9.96
CA LEU A 97 -19.47 20.81 -10.21
C LEU A 97 -20.48 21.65 -11.00
N ALA A 98 -20.61 22.93 -10.64
CA ALA A 98 -21.50 23.87 -11.32
C ALA A 98 -21.09 24.15 -12.77
N GLU A 99 -19.80 24.05 -13.08
CA GLU A 99 -19.23 24.31 -14.41
C GLU A 99 -19.37 23.10 -15.35
N SER A 100 -19.58 21.89 -14.80
CA SER A 100 -19.76 20.66 -15.57
C SER A 100 -20.90 20.70 -16.60
N GLY A 101 -21.87 21.60 -16.42
CA GLY A 101 -23.04 21.71 -17.29
C GLY A 101 -24.01 20.53 -17.20
N LYS A 102 -23.77 19.55 -16.31
CA LYS A 102 -24.50 18.28 -16.24
C LYS A 102 -25.56 18.28 -15.14
N ASP A 103 -26.63 17.52 -15.35
CA ASP A 103 -27.58 17.14 -14.28
C ASP A 103 -27.28 15.70 -13.84
N PHE A 104 -26.72 15.54 -12.66
CA PHE A 104 -26.37 14.24 -12.08
C PHE A 104 -27.49 13.59 -11.25
N ALA A 105 -28.71 14.11 -11.23
CA ALA A 105 -29.82 13.48 -10.50
C ALA A 105 -30.02 12.01 -10.95
N GLY A 106 -30.05 11.08 -9.99
CA GLY A 106 -30.17 9.65 -10.23
C GLY A 106 -28.87 8.90 -10.53
N CYS A 107 -27.75 9.61 -10.75
CA CYS A 107 -26.40 9.05 -10.85
C CYS A 107 -25.92 8.52 -9.48
N VAL A 108 -24.74 7.91 -9.45
CA VAL A 108 -24.11 7.36 -8.24
C VAL A 108 -22.94 8.26 -7.84
N ALA A 109 -22.97 8.83 -6.64
CA ALA A 109 -21.82 9.48 -6.05
C ALA A 109 -21.02 8.46 -5.22
N VAL A 110 -19.71 8.39 -5.40
CA VAL A 110 -18.80 7.67 -4.51
C VAL A 110 -18.18 8.68 -3.56
N LEU A 111 -18.48 8.53 -2.26
CA LEU A 111 -18.34 9.55 -1.23
C LEU A 111 -17.30 9.13 -0.19
N ASN A 112 -16.06 9.61 -0.32
CA ASN A 112 -15.03 9.47 0.71
C ASN A 112 -15.23 10.56 1.78
N ILE A 113 -16.34 10.47 2.50
CA ILE A 113 -16.75 11.46 3.51
C ILE A 113 -16.43 11.04 4.94
N GLY A 114 -15.97 9.79 5.13
CA GLY A 114 -15.79 9.16 6.43
C GLY A 114 -14.35 9.04 6.90
N HIS A 115 -13.44 9.81 6.31
CA HIS A 115 -11.98 9.76 6.48
C HIS A 115 -11.38 8.46 5.91
N TRP A 116 -11.53 7.33 6.59
CA TRP A 116 -11.11 5.99 6.13
C TRP A 116 -12.30 5.13 5.67
N ARG A 117 -13.44 5.75 5.40
CA ARG A 117 -14.69 5.09 4.97
C ARG A 117 -15.27 5.81 3.76
N THR A 118 -15.59 5.05 2.73
CA THR A 118 -16.10 5.57 1.46
C THR A 118 -17.38 4.84 1.10
N TRP A 119 -18.43 5.57 0.73
CA TRP A 119 -19.73 4.98 0.38
C TRP A 119 -20.19 5.39 -1.02
N ALA A 120 -20.63 4.44 -1.83
CA ALA A 120 -21.40 4.74 -3.04
C ALA A 120 -22.86 5.04 -2.69
N ARG A 121 -23.46 6.13 -3.16
CA ARG A 121 -24.86 6.48 -2.90
C ARG A 121 -25.52 7.12 -4.11
N ARG A 122 -26.83 6.96 -4.21
CA ARG A 122 -27.59 7.60 -5.29
C ARG A 122 -27.74 9.10 -5.03
N ILE A 123 -27.51 9.91 -6.05
CA ILE A 123 -27.83 11.35 -6.03
C ILE A 123 -29.34 11.49 -6.16
N THR A 124 -29.96 12.16 -5.19
CA THR A 124 -31.42 12.34 -5.12
C THR A 124 -31.89 13.67 -5.71
N ASP A 125 -31.03 14.70 -5.68
CA ASP A 125 -31.28 15.98 -6.31
C ASP A 125 -29.97 16.68 -6.72
N HIS A 126 -29.95 17.16 -7.95
CA HIS A 126 -28.93 18.01 -8.57
C HIS A 126 -29.55 18.61 -9.85
N ARG A 127 -29.05 19.74 -10.35
CA ARG A 127 -29.43 20.33 -11.64
C ARG A 127 -28.21 20.99 -12.26
N THR A 128 -28.20 21.13 -13.58
CA THR A 128 -27.18 21.91 -14.30
C THR A 128 -26.93 23.27 -13.65
N GLY A 129 -25.66 23.60 -13.38
CA GLY A 129 -25.26 24.87 -12.78
C GLY A 129 -25.29 24.91 -11.25
N GLN A 130 -25.68 23.82 -10.57
CA GLN A 130 -25.61 23.74 -9.10
C GLN A 130 -24.20 23.32 -8.63
N ASP A 131 -23.77 23.91 -7.52
CA ASP A 131 -22.51 23.60 -6.83
C ASP A 131 -22.68 22.57 -5.71
N HIS A 132 -23.85 21.94 -5.60
CA HIS A 132 -24.16 21.01 -4.53
C HIS A 132 -25.19 19.97 -4.97
N PHE A 133 -25.18 18.80 -4.32
CA PHE A 133 -26.16 17.75 -4.55
C PHE A 133 -26.59 17.08 -3.25
N SER A 134 -27.83 16.56 -3.26
CA SER A 134 -28.34 15.70 -2.19
C SER A 134 -28.14 14.22 -2.55
N TYR A 135 -27.93 13.37 -1.54
CA TYR A 135 -27.75 11.93 -1.73
C TYR A 135 -28.56 11.08 -0.75
N ASP A 136 -28.80 9.82 -1.11
CA ASP A 136 -29.51 8.87 -0.27
C ASP A 136 -28.70 8.52 0.99
N THR A 137 -29.28 8.80 2.14
CA THR A 137 -28.68 8.53 3.45
C THR A 137 -29.07 7.19 4.07
N THR A 138 -29.86 6.38 3.36
CA THR A 138 -30.36 5.11 3.89
C THR A 138 -29.19 4.19 4.30
N GLY A 139 -29.26 3.69 5.54
CA GLY A 139 -28.26 2.79 6.11
C GLY A 139 -26.92 3.43 6.47
N LEU A 140 -26.82 4.77 6.46
CA LEU A 140 -25.59 5.50 6.79
C LEU A 140 -25.61 6.04 8.23
N PRO A 141 -24.47 5.97 8.98
CA PRO A 141 -24.33 6.66 10.26
C PRO A 141 -24.33 8.19 10.11
N LYS A 142 -25.10 8.91 10.94
CA LYS A 142 -25.29 10.38 10.80
C LYS A 142 -24.02 11.18 11.03
N GLU A 143 -23.15 10.68 11.90
CA GLU A 143 -21.88 11.27 12.33
C GLU A 143 -20.70 11.00 11.37
N GLN A 144 -20.99 10.52 10.17
CA GLN A 144 -19.94 10.09 9.24
C GLN A 144 -19.24 11.21 8.49
N VAL A 145 -19.88 12.36 8.25
CA VAL A 145 -19.33 13.43 7.41
C VAL A 145 -18.21 14.16 8.17
N GLN A 146 -16.97 13.84 7.84
CA GLN A 146 -15.78 14.49 8.41
C GLN A 146 -15.40 15.73 7.60
N HIS A 147 -14.66 16.64 8.24
CA HIS A 147 -14.11 17.85 7.61
C HIS A 147 -13.45 17.53 6.26
N PHE A 148 -12.60 16.50 6.21
CA PHE A 148 -11.90 16.10 5.01
C PHE A 148 -12.71 15.06 4.25
N SER A 149 -13.12 15.44 3.04
CA SER A 149 -13.99 14.64 2.19
C SER A 149 -13.60 14.77 0.72
N GLY A 150 -13.75 13.68 -0.03
CA GLY A 150 -13.62 13.68 -1.49
C GLY A 150 -14.78 12.93 -2.14
N TYR A 151 -15.10 13.25 -3.39
CA TYR A 151 -16.13 12.53 -4.13
C TYR A 151 -15.90 12.55 -5.64
N TYR A 152 -16.53 11.60 -6.32
CA TYR A 152 -16.73 11.61 -7.76
C TYR A 152 -18.07 10.93 -8.09
N ILE A 153 -18.51 11.03 -9.34
CA ILE A 153 -19.85 10.65 -9.80
C ILE A 153 -19.71 9.65 -10.95
N LEU A 154 -20.53 8.60 -10.93
CA LEU A 154 -20.70 7.62 -11.99
C LEU A 154 -22.13 7.70 -12.53
N GLY A 155 -22.32 7.76 -13.85
CA GLY A 155 -23.67 7.89 -14.39
C GLY A 155 -23.75 8.14 -15.89
N LEU A 156 -24.91 7.89 -16.47
CA LEU A 156 -25.18 8.21 -17.89
C LEU A 156 -24.98 9.70 -18.19
N ALA A 157 -25.29 10.60 -17.25
CA ALA A 157 -25.05 12.03 -17.40
C ALA A 157 -23.55 12.39 -17.53
N ALA A 158 -22.67 11.49 -17.07
CA ALA A 158 -21.24 11.64 -17.19
C ALA A 158 -20.69 11.07 -18.50
N LEU A 159 -21.48 10.33 -19.30
CA LEU A 159 -21.02 9.68 -20.53
C LEU A 159 -20.70 10.70 -21.63
N ASP A 160 -19.44 11.13 -21.76
CA ASP A 160 -19.06 12.20 -22.66
C ASP A 160 -17.71 12.03 -23.37
N ARG A 161 -16.95 10.98 -23.05
CA ARG A 161 -15.67 10.66 -23.71
C ARG A 161 -15.65 9.27 -24.36
N PRO A 162 -14.81 9.07 -25.39
CA PRO A 162 -14.57 7.76 -25.95
C PRO A 162 -14.14 6.71 -24.90
N ASN A 163 -14.54 5.46 -25.13
CA ASN A 163 -14.27 4.33 -24.25
C ASN A 163 -15.00 4.39 -22.89
N GLU A 164 -16.13 5.08 -22.84
CA GLU A 164 -17.05 5.04 -21.70
C GLU A 164 -18.36 4.32 -22.00
N TRP A 165 -18.97 3.76 -20.97
CA TRP A 165 -20.27 3.10 -21.06
C TRP A 165 -21.14 3.30 -19.82
N TRP A 166 -22.44 3.05 -19.98
CA TRP A 166 -23.40 2.98 -18.90
C TRP A 166 -24.47 1.93 -19.18
N PHE A 167 -24.90 1.23 -18.13
CA PHE A 167 -26.04 0.30 -18.19
C PHE A 167 -27.19 0.81 -17.32
N ASP A 168 -28.33 1.09 -17.96
CA ASP A 168 -29.57 1.36 -17.26
C ASP A 168 -30.30 0.06 -16.96
N SER A 169 -30.17 -0.40 -15.72
CA SER A 169 -30.80 -1.62 -15.20
C SER A 169 -32.33 -1.62 -15.23
N LYS A 170 -32.99 -0.45 -15.23
CA LYS A 170 -34.47 -0.38 -15.29
C LYS A 170 -34.98 -0.68 -16.69
N THR A 171 -34.31 -0.14 -17.71
CA THR A 171 -34.71 -0.30 -19.12
C THR A 171 -33.98 -1.45 -19.82
N LYS A 172 -32.94 -2.00 -19.19
CA LYS A 172 -31.97 -2.95 -19.75
C LYS A 172 -31.24 -2.38 -20.96
N THR A 173 -30.97 -1.08 -20.95
CA THR A 173 -30.33 -0.38 -22.08
C THR A 173 -28.86 -0.15 -21.78
N VAL A 174 -27.99 -0.61 -22.69
CA VAL A 174 -26.57 -0.25 -22.72
C VAL A 174 -26.35 0.98 -23.61
N TYR A 175 -25.59 1.93 -23.07
CA TYR A 175 -25.05 3.10 -23.75
C TYR A 175 -23.54 2.95 -23.79
N TYR A 176 -22.93 3.14 -24.95
CA TYR A 176 -21.49 3.02 -25.15
C TYR A 176 -21.03 4.12 -26.09
N MET A 177 -19.98 4.84 -25.72
CA MET A 177 -19.32 5.81 -26.58
C MET A 177 -18.06 5.18 -27.18
N PRO A 178 -18.11 4.67 -28.42
CA PRO A 178 -16.97 4.04 -29.06
C PRO A 178 -15.86 5.06 -29.36
N PRO A 179 -14.61 4.62 -29.58
CA PRO A 179 -13.56 5.44 -30.18
C PRO A 179 -14.05 6.18 -31.42
N ALA A 180 -13.53 7.38 -31.65
CA ALA A 180 -13.92 8.20 -32.79
C ALA A 180 -13.78 7.41 -34.10
N LYS A 181 -14.85 7.37 -34.91
CA LYS A 181 -14.95 6.65 -36.19
C LYS A 181 -14.99 5.11 -36.08
N ALA A 182 -15.04 4.53 -34.89
CA ALA A 182 -15.30 3.10 -34.73
C ALA A 182 -16.80 2.81 -34.81
N ASP A 183 -17.18 1.74 -35.52
CA ASP A 183 -18.55 1.23 -35.53
C ASP A 183 -18.68 0.17 -34.42
N PRO A 184 -19.49 0.39 -33.38
CA PRO A 184 -19.62 -0.57 -32.27
C PRO A 184 -20.19 -1.92 -32.72
N ASN A 185 -20.85 -2.01 -33.88
CA ASN A 185 -21.30 -3.29 -34.44
C ASN A 185 -20.16 -4.15 -34.99
N SER A 186 -18.98 -3.57 -35.18
CA SER A 186 -17.76 -4.24 -35.64
C SER A 186 -16.75 -4.51 -34.52
N MET A 187 -17.07 -4.11 -33.28
CA MET A 187 -16.20 -4.25 -32.12
C MET A 187 -16.55 -5.52 -31.32
N GLU A 188 -15.55 -6.19 -30.76
CA GLU A 188 -15.77 -7.32 -29.83
C GLU A 188 -16.11 -6.78 -28.43
N LEU A 189 -17.38 -6.46 -28.21
CA LEU A 189 -17.88 -5.99 -26.92
C LEU A 189 -18.37 -7.15 -26.06
N ARG A 190 -17.85 -7.27 -24.84
CA ARG A 190 -18.18 -8.35 -23.90
C ARG A 190 -18.58 -7.80 -22.54
N GLY A 191 -19.70 -8.29 -22.01
CA GLY A 191 -20.22 -7.90 -20.71
C GLY A 191 -19.97 -8.97 -19.65
N ARG A 192 -19.48 -8.58 -18.47
CA ARG A 192 -19.36 -9.48 -17.31
C ARG A 192 -20.74 -9.82 -16.76
N VAL A 193 -21.00 -11.13 -16.60
CA VAL A 193 -22.26 -11.66 -16.04
C VAL A 193 -22.06 -12.65 -14.90
N ARG A 194 -20.80 -12.99 -14.54
CA ARG A 194 -20.45 -13.95 -13.49
C ARG A 194 -19.37 -13.40 -12.57
N ASP A 195 -19.45 -13.74 -11.28
CA ASP A 195 -18.50 -13.28 -10.28
C ASP A 195 -17.24 -14.14 -10.20
N PHE A 196 -17.37 -15.46 -10.07
CA PHE A 196 -16.25 -16.36 -9.79
C PHE A 196 -15.96 -17.35 -10.93
N GLY A 197 -14.69 -17.46 -11.29
CA GLY A 197 -14.10 -18.49 -12.15
C GLY A 197 -13.86 -19.80 -11.43
N ILE A 198 -13.47 -19.70 -10.16
CA ILE A 198 -13.27 -20.82 -9.23
C ILE A 198 -14.19 -20.61 -8.04
N GLU A 199 -15.06 -21.57 -7.75
CA GLU A 199 -15.94 -21.55 -6.59
C GLU A 199 -15.89 -22.93 -5.92
N LEU A 200 -15.39 -22.98 -4.69
CA LEU A 200 -15.23 -24.20 -3.90
C LEU A 200 -15.85 -23.99 -2.51
N ASP A 201 -16.63 -24.96 -2.04
CA ASP A 201 -17.28 -24.91 -0.74
C ASP A 201 -17.06 -26.21 0.03
N ARG A 202 -16.32 -26.13 1.14
CA ARG A 202 -15.91 -27.28 1.99
C ARG A 202 -15.16 -28.36 1.20
N CYS A 203 -14.28 -27.96 0.28
CA CYS A 203 -13.44 -28.87 -0.50
C CYS A 203 -12.06 -29.05 0.12
N SER A 204 -11.35 -30.11 -0.25
CA SER A 204 -9.97 -30.33 0.19
C SER A 204 -9.10 -31.02 -0.84
N GLU A 205 -7.78 -30.86 -0.72
CA GLU A 205 -6.77 -31.58 -1.51
C GLU A 205 -6.90 -31.33 -3.03
N ILE A 206 -7.17 -30.08 -3.41
CA ILE A 206 -7.31 -29.65 -4.82
C ILE A 206 -6.12 -28.77 -5.20
N GLU A 207 -5.49 -29.05 -6.34
CA GLU A 207 -4.56 -28.13 -6.98
C GLU A 207 -5.16 -27.59 -8.28
N ILE A 208 -5.16 -26.27 -8.43
CA ILE A 208 -5.48 -25.56 -9.68
C ILE A 208 -4.23 -24.78 -10.08
N ARG A 209 -3.73 -25.05 -11.28
CA ARG A 209 -2.43 -24.53 -11.71
C ARG A 209 -2.42 -24.06 -13.16
N GLY A 210 -1.77 -22.93 -13.42
CA GLY A 210 -1.42 -22.49 -14.78
C GLY A 210 -2.61 -21.98 -15.60
N LEU A 211 -3.67 -21.51 -14.95
CA LEU A 211 -4.88 -21.02 -15.61
C LEU A 211 -4.97 -19.48 -15.59
N GLY A 212 -5.47 -18.91 -16.68
CA GLY A 212 -5.81 -17.49 -16.78
C GLY A 212 -7.32 -17.29 -16.67
N PHE A 213 -7.73 -16.32 -15.86
CA PHE A 213 -9.12 -15.91 -15.67
C PHE A 213 -9.25 -14.43 -16.03
N HIS A 214 -10.19 -14.13 -16.92
CA HIS A 214 -10.59 -12.77 -17.27
C HIS A 214 -12.01 -12.50 -16.74
N ALA A 215 -12.22 -11.32 -16.17
CA ALA A 215 -13.50 -10.85 -15.64
C ALA A 215 -14.19 -11.82 -14.65
N SER A 216 -13.43 -12.64 -13.94
CA SER A 216 -13.95 -13.59 -12.95
C SER A 216 -12.91 -13.93 -11.88
N GLY A 217 -13.33 -13.94 -10.61
CA GLY A 217 -12.45 -14.12 -9.45
C GLY A 217 -12.46 -15.54 -8.90
N PHE A 218 -12.13 -15.68 -7.62
CA PHE A 218 -12.17 -16.96 -6.90
C PHE A 218 -12.89 -16.82 -5.57
N TRP A 219 -13.63 -17.85 -5.17
CA TRP A 219 -14.25 -17.93 -3.85
C TRP A 219 -14.09 -19.34 -3.29
N LEU A 220 -13.30 -19.45 -2.23
CA LEU A 220 -13.05 -20.69 -1.52
C LEU A 220 -13.58 -20.52 -0.10
N LYS A 221 -14.62 -21.28 0.23
CA LYS A 221 -15.28 -21.25 1.53
C LYS A 221 -14.97 -22.52 2.30
N GLU A 222 -14.42 -22.39 3.50
CA GLU A 222 -14.13 -23.51 4.42
C GLU A 222 -13.34 -24.66 3.77
N CYS A 223 -12.43 -24.32 2.84
CA CYS A 223 -11.62 -25.29 2.11
C CYS A 223 -10.30 -25.56 2.83
N ASN A 224 -9.77 -26.77 2.72
CA ASN A 224 -8.53 -27.16 3.40
C ASN A 224 -7.52 -27.75 2.40
N ASP A 225 -6.24 -27.43 2.54
CA ASP A 225 -5.20 -28.04 1.70
C ASP A 225 -5.45 -27.84 0.19
N VAL A 226 -6.05 -26.71 -0.20
CA VAL A 226 -6.26 -26.29 -1.60
C VAL A 226 -5.15 -25.35 -2.05
N SER A 227 -4.65 -25.56 -3.27
CA SER A 227 -3.58 -24.78 -3.86
C SER A 227 -4.01 -24.10 -5.17
N LEU A 228 -3.86 -22.78 -5.24
CA LEU A 228 -3.91 -22.01 -6.49
C LEU A 228 -2.48 -21.59 -6.85
N ARG A 229 -1.96 -22.04 -7.99
CA ARG A 229 -0.57 -21.81 -8.40
C ARG A 229 -0.40 -21.34 -9.82
N ASP A 230 0.55 -20.45 -10.08
CA ASP A 230 0.89 -20.01 -11.45
C ASP A 230 -0.33 -19.49 -12.24
N CYS A 231 -1.36 -18.98 -11.57
CA CYS A 231 -2.60 -18.49 -12.17
C CYS A 231 -2.59 -16.97 -12.36
N THR A 232 -3.36 -16.48 -13.32
CA THR A 232 -3.60 -15.04 -13.54
C THR A 232 -5.07 -14.72 -13.41
N PHE A 233 -5.39 -13.66 -12.68
CA PHE A 233 -6.75 -13.16 -12.45
C PHE A 233 -6.81 -11.68 -12.86
N ASP A 234 -7.36 -11.43 -14.03
CA ASP A 234 -7.55 -10.09 -14.59
C ASP A 234 -9.01 -9.68 -14.42
N TYR A 235 -9.24 -8.49 -13.85
CA TYR A 235 -10.57 -7.99 -13.52
C TYR A 235 -11.42 -8.94 -12.64
N PRO A 236 -10.87 -9.52 -11.55
CA PRO A 236 -11.53 -10.61 -10.84
C PRO A 236 -12.77 -10.18 -10.05
N ALA A 237 -12.94 -8.89 -9.74
CA ALA A 237 -14.13 -8.37 -9.08
C ALA A 237 -14.39 -6.91 -9.47
N THR A 238 -15.66 -6.51 -9.39
CA THR A 238 -16.09 -5.10 -9.47
C THR A 238 -17.44 -4.91 -8.79
N HIS A 239 -17.74 -3.66 -8.44
CA HIS A 239 -19.01 -3.29 -7.83
C HIS A 239 -20.19 -3.40 -8.81
N ARG A 240 -21.39 -3.62 -8.25
CA ARG A 240 -22.68 -3.64 -8.94
C ARG A 240 -23.44 -2.31 -8.77
N PHE A 241 -22.74 -1.18 -8.75
CA PHE A 241 -23.35 0.15 -8.62
C PHE A 241 -24.38 0.44 -9.72
N LEU A 242 -24.13 -0.04 -10.94
CA LEU A 242 -25.05 0.04 -12.10
C LEU A 242 -26.42 -0.63 -11.83
N HIS A 243 -26.47 -1.58 -10.89
CA HIS A 243 -27.69 -2.27 -10.43
C HIS A 243 -28.24 -1.70 -9.10
N GLY A 244 -27.67 -0.61 -8.59
CA GLY A 244 -28.10 0.02 -7.34
C GLY A 244 -27.66 -0.72 -6.07
N GLN A 245 -26.62 -1.55 -6.15
CA GLN A 245 -26.08 -2.28 -4.99
C GLN A 245 -24.89 -1.55 -4.38
N PHE A 246 -25.13 -0.92 -3.22
CA PHE A 246 -24.17 -0.03 -2.56
C PHE A 246 -23.63 -0.56 -1.22
N GLN A 247 -23.91 -1.82 -0.91
CA GLN A 247 -23.36 -2.46 0.28
C GLN A 247 -21.84 -2.61 0.12
N TYR A 248 -21.11 -2.49 1.23
CA TYR A 248 -19.71 -2.92 1.26
C TYR A 248 -19.61 -4.39 0.92
N VAL A 249 -18.52 -4.77 0.28
CA VAL A 249 -18.17 -6.17 0.08
C VAL A 249 -17.93 -6.84 1.43
N ALA A 250 -18.16 -8.14 1.50
CA ALA A 250 -17.96 -8.94 2.70
C ALA A 250 -17.13 -10.18 2.37
N ALA A 251 -16.12 -10.48 3.20
CA ALA A 251 -15.19 -11.57 2.96
C ALA A 251 -15.85 -12.95 2.75
N TRP A 252 -17.00 -13.18 3.38
CA TRP A 252 -17.73 -14.45 3.25
C TRP A 252 -18.69 -14.50 2.06
N ASN A 253 -18.79 -13.43 1.25
CA ASN A 253 -19.65 -13.28 0.08
C ASN A 253 -21.10 -13.80 0.32
N PRO A 254 -21.89 -13.17 1.22
CA PRO A 254 -23.26 -13.61 1.48
C PRO A 254 -24.13 -13.46 0.24
N SER A 255 -25.03 -14.41 0.01
CA SER A 255 -25.97 -14.37 -1.11
C SER A 255 -26.90 -13.15 -1.12
N SER A 256 -27.05 -12.46 0.02
CA SER A 256 -27.82 -11.22 0.13
C SER A 256 -27.07 -9.97 -0.36
N ASN A 257 -25.78 -10.09 -0.67
CA ASN A 257 -24.94 -9.00 -1.17
C ASN A 257 -24.41 -9.37 -2.55
N GLY A 258 -24.78 -8.60 -3.58
CA GLY A 258 -24.26 -8.87 -4.92
C GLY A 258 -22.89 -8.24 -5.20
N ASN A 259 -22.38 -7.39 -4.30
CA ASN A 259 -20.97 -6.98 -4.34
C ASN A 259 -20.12 -8.09 -3.72
N THR A 260 -19.20 -8.62 -4.51
CA THR A 260 -18.34 -9.75 -4.12
C THR A 260 -16.86 -9.37 -4.18
N MET A 261 -16.04 -10.16 -3.49
CA MET A 261 -14.58 -10.04 -3.55
C MET A 261 -13.93 -11.41 -3.80
N PRO A 262 -12.72 -11.47 -4.39
CA PRO A 262 -11.93 -12.69 -4.40
C PRO A 262 -11.56 -13.08 -2.96
N SER A 263 -11.88 -14.31 -2.57
CA SER A 263 -11.84 -14.68 -1.16
C SER A 263 -11.45 -16.14 -0.90
N PHE A 264 -10.52 -16.34 0.03
CA PHE A 264 -10.41 -17.53 0.86
C PHE A 264 -11.03 -17.21 2.23
N PHE A 265 -12.21 -17.77 2.52
CA PHE A 265 -12.92 -17.54 3.76
C PHE A 265 -13.03 -18.82 4.58
N GLY A 266 -12.35 -18.86 5.74
CA GLY A 266 -12.30 -20.04 6.60
C GLY A 266 -11.39 -21.15 6.05
N GLY A 267 -11.50 -22.34 6.64
CA GLY A 267 -10.60 -23.46 6.35
C GLY A 267 -9.12 -23.20 6.64
N LYS A 268 -8.24 -24.15 6.34
CA LYS A 268 -6.81 -24.08 6.73
C LYS A 268 -5.82 -24.65 5.73
N ARG A 269 -4.55 -24.26 5.86
CA ARG A 269 -3.39 -24.79 5.11
C ARG A 269 -3.54 -24.70 3.59
N ASN A 270 -4.26 -23.70 3.14
CA ASN A 270 -4.36 -23.39 1.71
C ASN A 270 -3.08 -22.71 1.22
N SER A 271 -2.89 -22.65 -0.09
CA SER A 271 -1.75 -21.93 -0.67
C SER A 271 -2.13 -21.15 -1.94
N PHE A 272 -1.57 -19.96 -2.06
CA PHE A 272 -1.73 -19.05 -3.19
C PHE A 272 -0.33 -18.61 -3.64
N VAL A 273 0.22 -19.31 -4.63
CA VAL A 273 1.66 -19.24 -4.95
C VAL A 273 1.89 -18.83 -6.40
N ASN A 274 2.75 -17.84 -6.62
CA ASN A 274 3.14 -17.36 -7.95
C ASN A 274 1.96 -16.90 -8.83
N ASN A 275 0.93 -16.34 -8.22
CA ASN A 275 -0.26 -15.86 -8.93
C ASN A 275 -0.16 -14.35 -9.23
N THR A 276 -0.91 -13.91 -10.22
CA THR A 276 -1.13 -12.48 -10.50
C THR A 276 -2.60 -12.14 -10.32
N VAL A 277 -2.89 -11.07 -9.56
CA VAL A 277 -4.22 -10.50 -9.38
C VAL A 277 -4.15 -9.04 -9.75
N ARG A 278 -4.80 -8.64 -10.85
CA ARG A 278 -4.72 -7.26 -11.34
C ARG A 278 -6.06 -6.70 -11.78
N TRP A 279 -6.20 -5.39 -11.63
CA TRP A 279 -7.42 -4.62 -11.91
C TRP A 279 -8.64 -5.17 -11.15
N CYS A 280 -8.46 -5.45 -9.86
CA CYS A 280 -9.54 -5.91 -8.99
C CYS A 280 -10.24 -4.71 -8.36
N ASN A 281 -11.47 -4.39 -8.77
CA ASN A 281 -12.24 -3.28 -8.19
C ASN A 281 -13.01 -3.72 -6.94
N ALA A 282 -12.26 -4.34 -6.02
CA ALA A 282 -12.66 -4.77 -4.68
C ALA A 282 -11.37 -5.16 -3.91
N PRO A 283 -11.39 -5.17 -2.57
CA PRO A 283 -10.38 -5.83 -1.75
C PRO A 283 -10.19 -7.30 -2.11
N VAL A 284 -9.04 -7.87 -1.74
CA VAL A 284 -8.76 -9.32 -1.84
C VAL A 284 -8.61 -9.90 -0.43
N TYR A 285 -9.38 -10.95 -0.11
CA TYR A 285 -9.37 -11.57 1.22
C TYR A 285 -8.72 -12.95 1.19
N LEU A 286 -7.59 -13.10 1.87
CA LEU A 286 -6.84 -14.36 1.99
C LEU A 286 -6.85 -14.80 3.46
N GLY A 287 -8.05 -15.12 3.96
CA GLY A 287 -8.32 -15.31 5.39
C GLY A 287 -8.48 -16.76 5.84
N SER A 288 -7.94 -17.72 5.09
CA SER A 288 -7.76 -19.10 5.59
C SER A 288 -6.66 -19.13 6.65
N GLU A 289 -6.78 -20.00 7.65
CA GLU A 289 -5.74 -20.16 8.68
C GLU A 289 -4.52 -20.92 8.13
N GLU A 290 -3.32 -20.65 8.65
CA GLU A 290 -2.09 -21.35 8.26
C GLU A 290 -1.82 -21.30 6.73
N MET A 291 -2.27 -20.24 6.05
CA MET A 291 -2.18 -20.11 4.60
C MET A 291 -0.77 -19.66 4.18
N VAL A 292 -0.29 -20.17 3.04
CA VAL A 292 0.95 -19.69 2.40
C VAL A 292 0.62 -18.87 1.16
N ILE A 293 0.94 -17.57 1.21
CA ILE A 293 0.79 -16.62 0.12
C ILE A 293 2.18 -16.15 -0.30
N GLU A 294 2.63 -16.61 -1.47
CA GLU A 294 4.03 -16.45 -1.86
C GLU A 294 4.23 -16.09 -3.32
N ASN A 295 5.20 -15.23 -3.60
CA ASN A 295 5.62 -14.86 -4.95
C ASN A 295 4.51 -14.27 -5.83
N CYS A 296 3.51 -13.61 -5.24
CA CYS A 296 2.36 -13.09 -5.96
C CYS A 296 2.49 -11.60 -6.31
N LEU A 297 1.82 -11.21 -7.38
CA LEU A 297 1.61 -9.82 -7.77
C LEU A 297 0.15 -9.43 -7.50
N PHE A 298 -0.05 -8.37 -6.73
CA PHE A 298 -1.34 -7.70 -6.58
C PHE A 298 -1.21 -6.29 -7.12
N SER A 299 -1.98 -5.92 -8.14
CA SER A 299 -1.93 -4.55 -8.66
C SER A 299 -3.29 -3.98 -9.02
N ASP A 300 -3.40 -2.66 -8.98
CA ASP A 300 -4.59 -1.95 -9.43
C ASP A 300 -5.84 -2.39 -8.66
N ILE A 301 -5.75 -2.29 -7.33
CA ILE A 301 -6.78 -2.76 -6.40
C ILE A 301 -7.64 -1.58 -5.95
N GLU A 302 -8.93 -1.69 -6.25
CA GLU A 302 -10.03 -0.83 -5.83
C GLU A 302 -9.84 0.65 -6.21
N TRP A 303 -10.06 0.97 -7.48
CA TRP A 303 -10.08 2.36 -7.96
C TRP A 303 -11.43 3.04 -7.72
N ASP A 304 -12.51 2.27 -7.57
CA ASP A 304 -13.82 2.78 -7.17
C ASP A 304 -14.15 2.48 -5.69
N VAL A 305 -13.38 3.06 -4.78
CA VAL A 305 -13.40 2.67 -3.37
C VAL A 305 -14.79 2.68 -2.74
N ASN A 306 -15.20 1.56 -2.15
CA ASN A 306 -16.43 1.41 -1.38
C ASN A 306 -16.21 0.41 -0.24
N SER A 307 -15.36 0.86 0.69
CA SER A 307 -14.79 0.06 1.76
C SER A 307 -14.90 0.75 3.12
N ASP A 308 -14.92 -0.06 4.17
CA ASP A 308 -14.94 0.39 5.57
C ASP A 308 -13.53 0.56 6.16
N GLY A 309 -13.46 0.95 7.44
CA GLY A 309 -12.20 1.13 8.16
C GLY A 309 -11.49 -0.14 8.60
N GLY A 310 -12.11 -1.31 8.42
CA GLY A 310 -11.50 -2.61 8.68
C GLY A 310 -10.84 -3.20 7.44
N SER A 311 -11.11 -2.64 6.27
CA SER A 311 -10.66 -3.15 4.98
C SER A 311 -9.20 -2.78 4.69
N GLY A 312 -8.55 -3.57 3.84
CA GLY A 312 -7.30 -3.24 3.18
C GLY A 312 -7.29 -3.87 1.78
N ALA A 313 -6.46 -3.38 0.87
CA ALA A 313 -6.38 -3.88 -0.49
C ALA A 313 -6.14 -5.41 -0.55
N VAL A 314 -5.27 -5.93 0.34
CA VAL A 314 -5.05 -7.37 0.53
C VAL A 314 -5.09 -7.70 2.02
N MET A 315 -5.97 -8.59 2.44
CA MET A 315 -6.18 -8.95 3.85
C MET A 315 -5.70 -10.37 4.15
N ILE A 316 -4.90 -10.53 5.21
CA ILE A 316 -4.22 -11.78 5.56
C ILE A 316 -4.77 -12.38 6.86
N GLY A 317 -5.20 -13.64 6.76
CA GLY A 317 -5.76 -14.44 7.84
C GLY A 317 -4.76 -14.88 8.90
N LYS A 318 -5.28 -15.56 9.92
CA LYS A 318 -4.52 -15.99 11.10
C LYS A 318 -3.41 -16.99 10.74
N ASP A 319 -2.29 -16.94 11.47
CA ASP A 319 -1.15 -17.86 11.39
C ASP A 319 -0.59 -18.06 9.96
N SER A 320 -0.85 -17.09 9.08
CA SER A 320 -0.54 -17.18 7.66
C SER A 320 0.79 -16.52 7.32
N VAL A 321 1.46 -17.04 6.31
CA VAL A 321 2.72 -16.51 5.77
C VAL A 321 2.41 -15.75 4.48
N PHE A 322 2.72 -14.46 4.47
CA PHE A 322 2.66 -13.60 3.30
C PHE A 322 4.09 -13.15 2.97
N ARG A 323 4.71 -13.83 2.00
CA ARG A 323 6.13 -13.63 1.69
C ARG A 323 6.44 -13.40 0.22
N ARG A 324 7.46 -12.58 -0.05
CA ARG A 324 7.95 -12.36 -1.44
C ARG A 324 6.86 -11.86 -2.38
N ASN A 325 5.93 -11.05 -1.90
CA ASN A 325 4.86 -10.51 -2.75
C ASN A 325 5.17 -9.07 -3.16
N THR A 326 4.70 -8.68 -4.35
CA THR A 326 4.70 -7.28 -4.81
C THR A 326 3.27 -6.76 -4.83
N ILE A 327 3.04 -5.61 -4.21
CA ILE A 327 1.74 -4.95 -4.16
C ILE A 327 1.90 -3.50 -4.61
N THR A 328 1.07 -3.08 -5.57
CA THR A 328 1.14 -1.70 -6.09
C THR A 328 -0.16 -1.15 -6.65
N ARG A 329 -0.33 0.18 -6.65
CA ARG A 329 -1.51 0.90 -7.16
C ARG A 329 -2.78 0.46 -6.45
N CYS A 330 -2.99 0.96 -5.23
CA CYS A 330 -4.14 0.61 -4.40
C CYS A 330 -4.89 1.84 -3.89
N GLY A 331 -6.22 1.82 -3.98
CA GLY A 331 -7.07 2.94 -3.57
C GLY A 331 -7.42 2.95 -2.09
N ASN A 332 -7.61 1.79 -1.46
CA ASN A 332 -7.89 1.65 -0.02
C ASN A 332 -6.88 2.39 0.85
N SER A 333 -7.32 2.91 2.00
CA SER A 333 -6.39 3.58 2.93
C SER A 333 -5.32 2.62 3.44
N GLU A 334 -5.69 1.38 3.77
CA GLU A 334 -4.76 0.32 4.14
C GLU A 334 -4.39 -0.53 2.92
N GLY A 335 -3.10 -0.74 2.72
CA GLY A 335 -2.56 -1.61 1.70
C GLY A 335 -2.71 -3.10 2.04
N VAL A 336 -1.62 -3.69 2.52
CA VAL A 336 -1.66 -5.04 3.10
C VAL A 336 -2.13 -4.93 4.55
N ARG A 337 -3.10 -5.74 4.95
CA ARG A 337 -3.62 -5.74 6.32
C ARG A 337 -3.63 -7.13 6.94
N ALA A 338 -2.92 -7.31 8.05
CA ALA A 338 -3.12 -8.48 8.90
C ALA A 338 -4.46 -8.33 9.65
N VAL A 339 -5.39 -9.25 9.36
CA VAL A 339 -6.70 -9.34 10.01
C VAL A 339 -6.79 -10.52 11.00
N GLY A 340 -5.75 -11.36 11.03
CA GLY A 340 -5.51 -12.40 12.04
C GLY A 340 -4.20 -12.21 12.81
N GLU A 341 -4.10 -12.84 13.98
CA GLU A 341 -2.87 -12.94 14.79
C GLU A 341 -1.89 -13.96 14.17
N GLY A 342 -0.64 -14.00 14.64
CA GLY A 342 0.37 -14.98 14.21
C GLY A 342 0.86 -14.85 12.77
N THR A 343 0.47 -13.79 12.06
CA THR A 343 0.87 -13.56 10.67
C THR A 343 2.36 -13.29 10.54
N THR A 344 2.98 -13.86 9.51
CA THR A 344 4.34 -13.53 9.09
C THR A 344 4.29 -12.78 7.77
N LEU A 345 4.62 -11.50 7.80
CA LEU A 345 4.65 -10.61 6.64
C LEU A 345 6.12 -10.29 6.32
N GLU A 346 6.74 -11.05 5.41
CA GLU A 346 8.18 -10.95 5.16
C GLU A 346 8.59 -10.78 3.70
N HIS A 347 9.66 -10.02 3.45
CA HIS A 347 10.21 -9.85 2.10
C HIS A 347 9.19 -9.35 1.05
N ASN A 348 8.21 -8.52 1.45
CA ASN A 348 7.24 -7.93 0.53
C ASN A 348 7.67 -6.54 0.07
N ARG A 349 7.30 -6.20 -1.17
CA ARG A 349 7.52 -4.87 -1.76
C ARG A 349 6.18 -4.18 -1.97
N LEU A 350 5.97 -3.07 -1.29
CA LEU A 350 4.71 -2.33 -1.22
C LEU A 350 4.95 -0.93 -1.78
N SER A 351 4.20 -0.51 -2.81
CA SER A 351 4.45 0.79 -3.42
C SER A 351 3.26 1.43 -4.11
N ASP A 352 3.16 2.75 -4.09
CA ASP A 352 2.05 3.50 -4.71
C ASP A 352 0.68 3.03 -4.19
N MET A 353 0.50 3.13 -2.87
CA MET A 353 -0.67 2.64 -2.15
C MET A 353 -1.30 3.75 -1.31
N SER A 354 -2.50 3.50 -0.80
CA SER A 354 -3.25 4.43 0.06
C SER A 354 -3.74 5.68 -0.66
N ASN A 355 -4.07 5.53 -1.94
CA ASN A 355 -4.25 6.65 -2.87
C ASN A 355 -5.60 7.37 -2.74
N LEU A 356 -6.69 6.65 -2.48
CA LEU A 356 -8.06 7.17 -2.67
C LEU A 356 -8.90 7.27 -1.38
N GLN A 357 -8.31 6.96 -0.22
CA GLN A 357 -8.88 7.21 1.11
C GLN A 357 -7.91 7.99 2.01
N HIS A 358 -8.43 8.53 3.12
CA HIS A 358 -7.61 9.16 4.15
C HIS A 358 -7.25 8.16 5.26
N ASP A 359 -6.17 8.42 6.00
CA ASP A 359 -5.68 7.64 7.15
C ASP A 359 -5.50 6.13 6.89
N GLY A 360 -4.26 5.78 6.59
CA GLY A 360 -3.86 4.39 6.48
C GLY A 360 -2.37 4.24 6.21
N SER A 361 -1.98 3.03 5.83
CA SER A 361 -0.59 2.63 5.69
C SER A 361 -0.39 1.61 4.56
N ALA A 362 0.82 1.50 4.02
CA ALA A 362 1.13 0.47 3.03
C ALA A 362 1.02 -0.94 3.63
N LEU A 363 1.40 -1.10 4.91
CA LEU A 363 1.21 -2.32 5.70
C LEU A 363 0.64 -1.98 7.08
N ASN A 364 -0.47 -2.64 7.42
CA ASN A 364 -1.17 -2.46 8.67
C ASN A 364 -1.31 -3.78 9.44
N VAL A 365 -0.98 -3.77 10.72
CA VAL A 365 -1.41 -4.81 11.65
C VAL A 365 -2.55 -4.25 12.50
N GLY A 366 -3.74 -4.85 12.38
CA GLY A 366 -4.95 -4.33 12.99
C GLY A 366 -4.89 -4.26 14.51
N THR A 367 -5.71 -3.40 15.11
CA THR A 367 -5.72 -3.07 16.55
C THR A 367 -5.68 -4.25 17.51
N THR A 368 -6.32 -5.35 17.15
CA THR A 368 -6.40 -6.55 18.00
C THR A 368 -5.56 -7.71 17.49
N LYS A 369 -4.63 -7.46 16.56
CA LYS A 369 -3.98 -8.49 15.73
C LYS A 369 -2.48 -8.61 15.92
N HIS A 370 -1.88 -7.89 16.87
CA HIS A 370 -0.43 -7.84 17.05
C HIS A 370 0.20 -9.14 17.57
N HIS A 371 -0.59 -9.98 18.25
CA HIS A 371 -0.08 -11.14 18.97
C HIS A 371 0.66 -12.11 18.02
N GLN A 372 1.93 -12.41 18.32
CA GLN A 372 2.80 -13.32 17.55
C GLN A 372 3.05 -12.91 16.09
N VAL A 373 2.72 -11.68 15.70
CA VAL A 373 2.97 -11.20 14.34
C VAL A 373 4.45 -10.91 14.13
N LEU A 374 4.97 -11.28 12.95
CA LEU A 374 6.30 -10.91 12.48
C LEU A 374 6.16 -10.04 11.21
N VAL A 375 6.64 -8.80 11.27
CA VAL A 375 6.79 -7.91 10.10
C VAL A 375 8.27 -7.70 9.85
N SER A 376 8.80 -8.32 8.79
CA SER A 376 10.25 -8.39 8.59
C SER A 376 10.75 -8.22 7.15
N HIS A 377 11.88 -7.54 6.95
CA HIS A 377 12.55 -7.43 5.64
C HIS A 377 11.65 -6.91 4.51
N ASN A 378 10.65 -6.08 4.81
CA ASN A 378 9.76 -5.49 3.82
C ASN A 378 10.31 -4.14 3.34
N TRP A 379 10.01 -3.79 2.08
CA TRP A 379 10.13 -2.43 1.57
C TRP A 379 8.74 -1.84 1.38
N ALA A 380 8.47 -0.69 2.00
CA ALA A 380 7.29 0.12 1.68
C ALA A 380 7.71 1.50 1.20
N HIS A 381 7.28 1.88 -0.01
CA HIS A 381 7.79 3.11 -0.60
C HIS A 381 6.88 3.81 -1.60
N ASP A 382 7.06 5.13 -1.74
CA ASP A 382 6.30 5.96 -2.67
C ASP A 382 4.77 5.87 -2.45
N CYS A 383 4.35 5.68 -1.19
CA CYS A 383 2.93 5.56 -0.82
C CYS A 383 2.37 6.91 -0.35
N ASN A 384 1.05 7.10 -0.54
CA ASN A 384 0.38 8.36 -0.25
C ASN A 384 0.10 8.58 1.25
N ARG A 385 0.35 7.57 2.09
CA ARG A 385 0.13 7.62 3.56
C ARG A 385 1.31 6.94 4.28
N GLN A 386 1.08 6.39 5.47
CA GLN A 386 2.11 5.83 6.34
C GLN A 386 2.81 4.65 5.68
N GLY A 387 4.07 4.41 6.05
CA GLY A 387 4.82 3.27 5.53
C GLY A 387 4.28 1.97 6.09
N MET A 388 4.55 1.71 7.37
CA MET A 388 4.04 0.52 8.06
C MET A 388 3.53 0.88 9.46
N ARG A 389 2.48 0.18 9.89
CA ARG A 389 1.77 0.48 11.13
C ARG A 389 1.43 -0.77 11.93
N PHE A 390 1.69 -0.70 13.23
CA PHE A 390 0.95 -1.48 14.22
C PHE A 390 -0.12 -0.57 14.78
N ASP A 391 -1.38 -0.83 14.42
CA ASP A 391 -2.46 0.08 14.74
C ASP A 391 -3.02 -0.19 16.13
N TYR A 392 -3.64 0.81 16.73
CA TYR A 392 -4.40 0.69 17.96
C TYR A 392 -5.35 1.88 18.05
N HIS A 393 -6.63 1.63 18.33
CA HIS A 393 -7.62 2.68 18.50
C HIS A 393 -8.43 2.50 19.78
N GLY A 394 -8.81 3.61 20.42
CA GLY A 394 -9.74 3.65 21.56
C GLY A 394 -9.14 3.29 22.93
N SER A 395 -9.66 3.91 24.00
CA SER A 395 -9.07 3.81 25.35
C SER A 395 -9.42 2.55 26.15
N GLY A 396 -10.36 1.75 25.67
CA GLY A 396 -10.84 0.54 26.34
C GLY A 396 -10.53 -0.78 25.64
N ILE A 397 -9.75 -0.81 24.55
CA ILE A 397 -9.61 -2.01 23.72
C ILE A 397 -8.52 -2.95 24.26
N ARG A 398 -8.84 -3.75 25.27
CA ARG A 398 -7.88 -4.63 25.94
C ARG A 398 -8.11 -6.09 25.62
N ARG A 399 -7.08 -6.90 25.80
CA ARG A 399 -7.17 -8.36 25.85
C ARG A 399 -8.01 -8.78 27.06
N GLN A 400 -8.43 -10.05 27.08
CA GLN A 400 -9.22 -10.61 28.19
C GLN A 400 -8.50 -10.56 29.55
N ASP A 401 -7.16 -10.58 29.55
CA ASP A 401 -6.32 -10.45 30.74
C ASP A 401 -6.08 -8.99 31.18
N GLY A 402 -6.72 -8.02 30.51
CA GLY A 402 -6.58 -6.58 30.79
C GLY A 402 -5.35 -5.92 30.17
N GLN A 403 -4.46 -6.68 29.53
CA GLN A 403 -3.30 -6.12 28.86
C GLN A 403 -3.68 -5.43 27.54
N LEU A 404 -2.85 -4.50 27.09
CA LEU A 404 -2.95 -3.96 25.74
C LEU A 404 -2.62 -5.06 24.73
N TYR A 405 -3.25 -5.01 23.55
CA TYR A 405 -2.79 -5.79 22.40
C TYR A 405 -1.34 -5.42 22.06
N GLY A 406 -0.56 -6.42 21.69
CA GLY A 406 0.89 -6.34 21.72
C GLY A 406 1.56 -7.63 21.27
N ASP A 407 2.81 -7.81 21.67
CA ASP A 407 3.56 -9.08 21.50
C ASP A 407 3.99 -9.39 20.05
N GLY A 408 4.08 -8.37 19.20
CA GLY A 408 4.56 -8.47 17.81
C GLY A 408 6.03 -8.10 17.64
N VAL A 409 6.63 -8.58 16.55
CA VAL A 409 8.01 -8.30 16.13
C VAL A 409 8.01 -7.48 14.85
N TYR A 410 8.71 -6.34 14.88
CA TYR A 410 8.83 -5.39 13.78
C TYR A 410 10.32 -5.13 13.51
N MET A 411 10.89 -5.79 12.50
CA MET A 411 12.35 -5.78 12.31
C MET A 411 12.85 -5.75 10.87
N ASN A 412 14.01 -5.12 10.64
CA ASN A 412 14.69 -5.12 9.33
C ASN A 412 13.82 -4.56 8.18
N ASN A 413 12.83 -3.73 8.47
CA ASN A 413 12.01 -3.11 7.43
C ASN A 413 12.66 -1.81 6.94
N VAL A 414 12.45 -1.49 5.66
CA VAL A 414 12.91 -0.25 5.05
C VAL A 414 11.72 0.51 4.48
N THR A 415 11.60 1.79 4.82
CA THR A 415 10.55 2.64 4.26
C THR A 415 11.11 3.97 3.78
N TRP A 416 10.57 4.48 2.66
CA TRP A 416 10.93 5.80 2.12
C TRP A 416 9.84 6.38 1.22
N ASN A 417 9.76 7.70 1.12
CA ASN A 417 8.69 8.38 0.37
C ASN A 417 7.28 7.95 0.85
N THR A 418 7.14 7.83 2.17
CA THR A 418 5.87 7.58 2.88
C THR A 418 5.72 8.67 3.94
N THR A 419 4.54 8.78 4.57
CA THR A 419 4.51 9.46 5.88
C THR A 419 5.14 8.54 6.95
N ASP A 420 5.13 8.96 8.20
CA ASP A 420 5.78 8.24 9.30
C ASP A 420 5.29 6.79 9.45
N ASN A 421 6.19 5.90 9.90
CA ASN A 421 5.77 4.61 10.43
C ASN A 421 5.22 4.81 11.84
N GLU A 422 4.10 4.17 12.16
CA GLU A 422 3.45 4.32 13.48
C GLU A 422 3.32 2.98 14.20
N LEU A 423 3.93 2.89 15.38
CA LEU A 423 3.93 1.67 16.18
C LEU A 423 3.18 1.94 17.48
N LYS A 424 1.99 1.33 17.58
CA LYS A 424 1.11 1.34 18.76
C LYS A 424 0.97 -0.10 19.29
N GLY A 425 0.34 -0.24 20.45
CA GLY A 425 0.29 -1.52 21.18
C GLY A 425 1.33 -1.55 22.29
N ASP A 426 1.77 -2.73 22.73
CA ASP A 426 2.79 -2.88 23.76
C ASP A 426 3.57 -4.19 23.64
N ARG A 427 4.65 -4.35 24.41
CA ARG A 427 5.50 -5.55 24.44
C ARG A 427 6.04 -5.99 23.07
N HIS A 428 6.40 -5.01 22.25
CA HIS A 428 6.96 -5.26 20.92
C HIS A 428 8.48 -5.37 20.94
N LEU A 429 9.02 -6.15 20.01
CA LEU A 429 10.42 -6.06 19.59
C LEU A 429 10.47 -5.17 18.33
N ILE A 430 11.06 -3.97 18.44
CA ILE A 430 11.17 -2.98 17.36
C ILE A 430 12.65 -2.81 17.02
N LEU A 431 13.14 -3.56 16.03
CA LEU A 431 14.57 -3.83 15.87
C LEU A 431 15.10 -3.52 14.47
N ASN A 432 16.26 -2.89 14.35
CA ASN A 432 17.01 -2.87 13.08
C ASN A 432 16.21 -2.33 11.87
N ASN A 433 15.30 -1.36 12.04
CA ASN A 433 14.55 -0.78 10.91
C ASN A 433 15.29 0.44 10.33
N SER A 434 15.10 0.71 9.05
CA SER A 434 15.61 1.92 8.38
C SER A 434 14.46 2.73 7.77
N VAL A 435 14.13 3.86 8.38
CA VAL A 435 12.97 4.68 7.99
C VAL A 435 13.45 6.04 7.51
N LEU A 436 13.26 6.30 6.22
CA LEU A 436 13.93 7.35 5.46
C LEU A 436 12.91 8.25 4.76
N ARG A 437 13.29 9.46 4.35
CA ARG A 437 12.56 10.30 3.37
C ARG A 437 11.06 10.40 3.61
N ASN A 438 10.68 11.05 4.70
CA ASN A 438 9.28 11.22 5.04
C ASN A 438 8.63 12.30 4.15
N ASN A 439 7.46 12.02 3.57
CA ASN A 439 6.73 12.92 2.66
C ASN A 439 6.41 14.30 3.26
N HIS A 440 6.36 14.42 4.59
CA HIS A 440 6.15 15.71 5.26
C HIS A 440 7.37 16.64 5.22
N TYR A 441 8.56 16.10 4.94
CA TYR A 441 9.82 16.83 5.01
C TYR A 441 10.56 16.72 3.68
N PRO A 442 10.48 17.73 2.78
CA PRO A 442 11.17 17.68 1.49
C PRO A 442 12.70 17.67 1.63
N ASP A 443 13.24 18.21 2.73
CA ASP A 443 14.65 18.14 3.09
C ASP A 443 14.90 17.06 4.16
N VAL A 444 15.63 16.01 3.76
CA VAL A 444 16.00 14.88 4.62
C VAL A 444 16.84 15.30 5.84
N PHE A 445 17.53 16.44 5.78
CA PHE A 445 18.31 16.97 6.91
C PHE A 445 17.45 17.75 7.92
N GLN A 446 16.16 17.96 7.62
CA GLN A 446 15.18 18.62 8.50
C GLN A 446 14.07 17.70 9.01
N GLU A 447 14.11 16.41 8.64
CA GLU A 447 13.17 15.39 9.08
C GLU A 447 13.05 15.30 10.59
N GLN A 448 11.95 15.81 11.15
CA GLN A 448 11.78 15.79 12.60
C GLN A 448 11.30 14.45 13.14
N VAL A 449 10.57 13.69 12.32
CA VAL A 449 10.10 12.35 12.62
C VAL A 449 10.01 11.50 11.36
N THR A 450 10.54 10.28 11.41
CA THR A 450 10.29 9.25 10.40
C THR A 450 9.55 8.06 11.01
N MET A 451 9.81 7.74 12.27
CA MET A 451 9.12 6.68 13.01
C MET A 451 8.55 7.20 14.33
N SER A 452 7.27 6.95 14.56
CA SER A 452 6.57 7.25 15.80
C SER A 452 6.31 5.95 16.57
N VAL A 453 6.97 5.78 17.72
CA VAL A 453 6.72 4.68 18.66
C VAL A 453 5.86 5.22 19.79
N GLN A 454 4.54 5.10 19.64
CA GLN A 454 3.61 5.82 20.50
C GLN A 454 3.68 5.33 21.94
N GLY A 455 3.81 6.24 22.91
CA GLY A 455 3.79 5.89 24.32
C GLY A 455 3.21 6.98 25.19
N PHE A 456 3.34 6.86 26.51
CA PHE A 456 3.01 7.96 27.42
C PHE A 456 1.57 8.49 27.29
N MET A 457 0.59 7.65 26.96
CA MET A 457 -0.82 8.04 26.77
C MET A 457 -1.03 9.18 25.78
N VAL A 458 -0.12 9.37 24.82
CA VAL A 458 -0.21 10.43 23.80
C VAL A 458 -1.46 10.29 22.94
N MET A 459 -1.97 9.07 22.79
CA MET A 459 -3.22 8.75 22.12
C MET A 459 -3.99 7.70 22.90
N HIS A 460 -5.32 7.75 22.76
CA HIS A 460 -6.23 6.72 23.27
C HIS A 460 -6.10 6.42 24.76
N GLU A 461 -5.54 7.30 25.59
CA GLU A 461 -5.43 7.11 27.04
C GLU A 461 -4.78 5.76 27.45
N ILE A 462 -3.90 5.21 26.60
CA ILE A 462 -3.20 3.94 26.84
C ILE A 462 -1.70 4.17 27.06
N TYR A 463 -1.09 3.44 27.98
CA TYR A 463 0.37 3.37 28.10
C TYR A 463 0.95 2.40 27.07
N SER A 464 0.90 2.77 25.80
CA SER A 464 1.48 1.97 24.71
C SER A 464 3.01 1.95 24.79
N ASN A 465 3.60 0.86 24.28
CA ASN A 465 5.03 0.58 24.21
C ASN A 465 5.81 0.70 25.53
N ALA A 466 5.13 0.76 26.68
CA ALA A 466 5.75 0.89 28.00
C ALA A 466 6.67 -0.29 28.34
N HIS A 467 6.42 -1.46 27.74
CA HIS A 467 7.19 -2.68 27.93
C HIS A 467 7.83 -3.17 26.62
N SER A 468 7.96 -2.30 25.62
CA SER A 468 8.59 -2.67 24.35
C SER A 468 10.10 -2.46 24.39
N LEU A 469 10.83 -3.19 23.54
CA LEU A 469 12.25 -2.99 23.30
C LEU A 469 12.44 -2.36 21.92
N ILE A 470 13.07 -1.19 21.90
CA ILE A 470 13.31 -0.37 20.71
C ILE A 470 14.83 -0.26 20.52
N ARG A 471 15.40 -0.98 19.55
CA ARG A 471 16.85 -1.14 19.46
C ARG A 471 17.36 -1.17 18.02
N ASN A 472 18.56 -0.63 17.79
CA ASN A 472 19.26 -0.65 16.49
C ASN A 472 18.49 -0.01 15.32
N ASN A 473 17.51 0.87 15.57
CA ASN A 473 16.76 1.50 14.49
C ASN A 473 17.50 2.73 13.95
N LEU A 474 17.45 2.92 12.63
CA LEU A 474 17.92 4.10 11.92
C LEU A 474 16.72 4.93 11.46
N GLY A 475 16.61 6.15 11.95
CA GLY A 475 15.55 7.09 11.61
C GLY A 475 15.32 8.10 12.72
N THR A 476 14.59 9.19 12.47
CA THR A 476 14.27 10.15 13.53
C THR A 476 13.09 9.63 14.34
N LEU A 477 13.41 8.81 15.35
CA LEU A 477 12.42 8.18 16.23
C LEU A 477 11.83 9.20 17.21
N ARG A 478 10.50 9.18 17.36
CA ARG A 478 9.75 10.00 18.33
C ARG A 478 8.69 9.18 19.05
N SER A 479 8.29 9.60 20.24
CA SER A 479 7.16 9.00 20.95
C SER A 479 5.78 9.43 20.44
N ARG A 480 5.76 10.33 19.45
CA ARG A 480 4.57 10.83 18.74
C ARG A 480 4.99 11.58 17.48
N SER A 481 4.09 11.61 16.50
CA SER A 481 4.27 12.32 15.21
C SER A 481 3.79 13.77 15.25
N PHE A 482 3.11 14.18 16.32
CA PHE A 482 2.57 15.52 16.54
C PHE A 482 3.16 16.16 17.79
N HIS A 483 3.18 17.50 17.85
CA HIS A 483 3.75 18.28 18.97
C HIS A 483 5.23 17.93 19.25
N LEU A 484 6.09 18.26 18.30
CA LEU A 484 7.53 17.95 18.29
C LEU A 484 8.40 18.99 19.01
N ASP A 485 7.81 19.74 19.95
CA ASP A 485 8.52 20.79 20.69
C ASP A 485 9.59 20.21 21.62
N ASP A 486 10.66 20.96 21.81
CA ASP A 486 11.81 20.58 22.63
C ASP A 486 11.59 20.77 24.14
N GLU A 487 10.46 21.35 24.55
CA GLU A 487 10.08 21.53 25.96
C GLU A 487 8.65 21.05 26.24
N PRO A 488 8.39 20.45 27.43
CA PRO A 488 7.05 20.10 27.83
C PRO A 488 6.14 21.33 27.92
N ARG A 489 5.00 21.30 27.23
CA ARG A 489 4.01 22.39 27.33
C ARG A 489 3.11 22.21 28.55
N PRO A 490 2.66 23.29 29.23
CA PRO A 490 1.84 23.21 30.44
C PRO A 490 0.53 22.41 30.29
N TRP A 491 -0.07 22.41 29.09
CA TRP A 491 -1.29 21.66 28.78
C TRP A 491 -1.05 20.20 28.40
N TRP A 492 0.19 19.71 28.49
CA TRP A 492 0.51 18.28 28.38
C TRP A 492 0.28 17.51 29.69
N LYS A 493 -0.38 18.15 30.67
CA LYS A 493 -0.84 17.51 31.90
C LYS A 493 -1.97 16.52 31.57
N ARG A 494 -1.81 15.28 32.01
CA ARG A 494 -2.76 14.19 31.79
C ARG A 494 -3.88 14.19 32.83
N SER A 495 -4.89 13.35 32.58
CA SER A 495 -5.99 13.08 33.50
C SER A 495 -5.54 12.50 34.84
N ASP A 496 -4.43 11.75 34.86
CA ASP A 496 -3.79 11.22 36.07
C ASP A 496 -2.85 12.23 36.77
N GLY A 497 -2.73 13.45 36.23
CA GLY A 497 -1.89 14.51 36.78
C GLY A 497 -0.42 14.48 36.34
N SER A 498 0.03 13.43 35.63
CA SER A 498 1.39 13.36 35.08
C SER A 498 1.58 14.31 33.90
N ILE A 499 2.83 14.69 33.60
CA ILE A 499 3.17 15.52 32.43
C ILE A 499 3.77 14.60 31.36
N MET A 500 3.27 14.68 30.12
CA MET A 500 3.89 13.95 29.01
C MET A 500 5.31 14.45 28.74
N PRO A 501 6.29 13.57 28.50
CA PRO A 501 7.64 14.00 28.14
C PRO A 501 7.67 14.59 26.72
N VAL A 502 8.76 15.26 26.37
CA VAL A 502 9.02 15.73 25.00
C VAL A 502 9.11 14.54 24.02
N ALA A 503 8.84 14.81 22.74
CA ALA A 503 8.71 13.76 21.72
C ALA A 503 9.99 12.94 21.50
N THR A 504 11.16 13.44 21.91
CA THR A 504 12.46 12.74 21.82
C THR A 504 12.66 11.67 22.90
N VAL A 505 11.88 11.70 23.99
CA VAL A 505 11.86 10.62 24.98
C VAL A 505 11.01 9.49 24.42
N LEU A 506 11.62 8.31 24.27
CA LEU A 506 10.95 7.10 23.79
C LEU A 506 10.42 6.26 24.97
N PRO A 507 9.29 5.54 24.80
CA PRO A 507 8.77 4.63 25.82
C PRO A 507 9.56 3.31 25.88
N GLY A 508 9.34 2.52 26.93
CA GLY A 508 9.97 1.22 27.09
C GLY A 508 11.49 1.29 27.24
N THR A 509 12.16 0.22 26.85
CA THR A 509 13.63 0.20 26.77
C THR A 509 14.03 0.63 25.37
N ALA A 510 14.70 1.78 25.25
CA ALA A 510 15.17 2.32 23.99
C ALA A 510 16.67 2.60 24.02
N ASP A 511 17.44 1.87 23.23
CA ASP A 511 18.91 1.98 23.17
C ASP A 511 19.46 1.66 21.78
N HIS A 512 20.72 2.03 21.51
CA HIS A 512 21.41 1.81 20.22
C HIS A 512 20.62 2.25 18.97
N ASN A 513 19.68 3.20 19.10
CA ASN A 513 18.97 3.79 17.97
C ASN A 513 19.73 5.03 17.47
N PHE A 514 19.79 5.22 16.16
CA PHE A 514 20.48 6.35 15.54
C PHE A 514 19.47 7.35 14.97
N SER A 515 19.22 8.42 15.74
CA SER A 515 18.14 9.39 15.50
C SER A 515 18.57 10.78 15.01
N GLU A 516 19.80 10.90 14.51
CA GLU A 516 20.29 12.15 13.91
C GLU A 516 19.53 12.46 12.59
N LYS A 517 19.12 13.72 12.40
CA LYS A 517 18.46 14.14 11.16
C LYS A 517 19.40 13.96 9.96
N GLY A 518 18.88 13.39 8.87
CA GLY A 518 19.65 13.10 7.66
C GLY A 518 20.72 12.00 7.82
N ALA A 519 20.75 11.26 8.93
CA ALA A 519 21.71 10.18 9.16
C ALA A 519 21.78 9.18 8.00
N SER A 520 20.63 8.84 7.42
CA SER A 520 20.54 7.93 6.28
C SER A 520 21.31 8.45 5.05
N TRP A 521 21.23 9.74 4.74
CA TRP A 521 22.01 10.33 3.63
C TRP A 521 23.50 10.49 3.94
N LYS A 522 23.84 10.70 5.21
CA LYS A 522 25.25 10.82 5.65
C LYS A 522 25.95 9.47 5.60
N TYR A 523 25.33 8.45 6.17
CA TYR A 523 26.01 7.23 6.62
C TYR A 523 25.67 5.97 5.81
N LEU A 524 24.58 5.94 5.03
CA LEU A 524 24.27 4.84 4.11
C LEU A 524 24.81 5.10 2.71
N ARG A 525 25.22 4.06 2.00
CA ARG A 525 25.98 4.13 0.75
C ARG A 525 25.31 4.98 -0.33
N ASP A 526 24.09 4.64 -0.72
CA ASP A 526 23.34 5.38 -1.74
C ASP A 526 21.82 5.14 -1.62
N PRO A 527 21.15 5.70 -0.58
CA PRO A 527 19.70 5.53 -0.39
C PRO A 527 18.86 5.98 -1.57
N ALA A 528 19.31 7.00 -2.31
CA ALA A 528 18.58 7.55 -3.45
C ALA A 528 18.48 6.54 -4.62
N ASN A 529 19.43 5.61 -4.72
CA ASN A 529 19.46 4.55 -5.71
C ASN A 529 19.32 3.14 -5.11
N TYR A 530 18.76 3.04 -3.90
CA TYR A 530 18.40 1.79 -3.19
C TYR A 530 19.57 0.97 -2.64
N ASP A 531 20.76 1.55 -2.40
CA ASP A 531 21.81 0.91 -1.59
C ASP A 531 21.74 1.43 -0.15
N PHE A 532 21.04 0.67 0.70
CA PHE A 532 20.77 1.01 2.09
C PHE A 532 21.80 0.43 3.06
N ARG A 533 22.90 -0.15 2.59
CA ARG A 533 24.00 -0.61 3.46
C ARG A 533 24.73 0.58 4.08
N PRO A 534 25.28 0.48 5.29
CA PRO A 534 26.20 1.47 5.82
C PRO A 534 27.44 1.65 4.93
N LYS A 535 28.00 2.87 4.90
CA LYS A 535 29.30 3.15 4.26
C LYS A 535 30.45 2.59 5.11
N ALA A 536 31.58 2.32 4.47
CA ALA A 536 32.81 2.03 5.20
C ALA A 536 33.15 3.19 6.17
N GLY A 537 33.43 2.86 7.44
CA GLY A 537 33.73 3.84 8.49
C GLY A 537 32.50 4.61 9.00
N SER A 538 31.29 4.21 8.60
CA SER A 538 30.05 4.75 9.15
C SER A 538 29.94 4.45 10.66
N PRO A 539 29.41 5.38 11.48
CA PRO A 539 29.13 5.13 12.90
C PRO A 539 27.98 4.15 13.13
N LEU A 540 27.35 3.65 12.06
CA LEU A 540 26.30 2.63 12.13
C LEU A 540 26.88 1.21 12.16
N VAL A 541 28.14 1.03 11.72
CA VAL A 541 28.78 -0.28 11.63
C VAL A 541 29.17 -0.78 13.01
N ASP A 542 28.80 -2.01 13.35
CA ASP A 542 29.08 -2.68 14.62
C ASP A 542 28.61 -1.88 15.85
N ALA A 543 27.65 -0.96 15.67
CA ALA A 543 27.22 -0.01 16.70
C ALA A 543 25.93 -0.42 17.42
N GLY A 544 25.28 -1.49 16.96
CA GLY A 544 24.08 -2.04 17.56
C GLY A 544 24.36 -3.02 18.70
N ALA A 545 23.28 -3.55 19.28
CA ALA A 545 23.33 -4.57 20.31
C ALA A 545 22.42 -5.76 19.98
N LEU A 546 22.82 -6.96 20.44
CA LEU A 546 21.98 -8.14 20.38
C LEU A 546 20.80 -8.06 21.36
N VAL A 547 19.72 -8.74 21.04
CA VAL A 547 18.60 -8.99 21.95
C VAL A 547 18.78 -10.37 22.59
N ASN A 548 18.97 -10.40 23.90
CA ASN A 548 19.08 -11.63 24.68
C ASN A 548 17.69 -12.10 25.15
N GLU A 549 17.53 -13.40 25.42
CA GLU A 549 16.23 -13.98 25.83
C GLU A 549 15.64 -13.32 27.09
N ASN A 550 16.48 -12.90 28.05
CA ASN A 550 16.05 -12.22 29.26
C ASN A 550 15.57 -10.78 29.03
N GLU A 551 15.77 -10.22 27.83
CA GLU A 551 15.28 -8.91 27.41
C GLU A 551 13.97 -8.99 26.63
N PHE A 552 13.45 -10.20 26.39
CA PHE A 552 12.24 -10.35 25.60
C PHE A 552 11.05 -9.73 26.35
N PRO A 553 10.34 -8.78 25.71
CA PRO A 553 9.17 -8.16 26.33
C PRO A 553 7.99 -9.12 26.42
N SER A 554 8.03 -10.22 25.67
CA SER A 554 7.01 -11.25 25.62
C SER A 554 7.61 -12.60 25.23
N SER A 555 7.27 -13.67 25.94
CA SER A 555 7.75 -15.03 25.65
C SER A 555 7.13 -15.67 24.41
N VAL A 556 6.07 -15.05 23.87
CA VAL A 556 5.38 -15.51 22.65
C VAL A 556 5.83 -14.78 21.39
N ALA A 557 6.77 -13.84 21.50
CA ALA A 557 7.23 -13.06 20.35
C ALA A 557 7.78 -14.00 19.25
N ASN A 558 7.28 -13.86 18.02
CA ASN A 558 7.76 -14.60 16.86
C ASN A 558 9.07 -13.97 16.35
N PHE A 559 10.14 -14.09 17.14
CA PHE A 559 11.44 -13.49 16.86
C PHE A 559 12.41 -14.51 16.26
N PRO A 560 12.82 -14.36 14.99
CA PRO A 560 13.72 -15.31 14.33
C PRO A 560 15.20 -15.16 14.74
N GLY A 561 15.53 -14.24 15.66
CA GLY A 561 16.91 -13.88 16.01
C GLY A 561 17.49 -12.77 15.13
N GLN A 562 18.65 -12.24 15.53
CA GLN A 562 19.42 -11.26 14.75
C GLN A 562 20.57 -11.94 14.02
N LYS A 563 20.65 -11.72 12.70
CA LYS A 563 21.82 -12.08 11.89
C LYS A 563 22.61 -10.81 11.65
N TYR A 564 23.92 -10.87 11.86
CA TYR A 564 24.82 -9.73 11.70
C TYR A 564 26.21 -10.15 11.22
N ILE A 565 26.96 -9.19 10.70
CA ILE A 565 28.35 -9.37 10.26
C ILE A 565 29.25 -8.45 11.09
N GLY A 566 30.33 -9.00 11.65
CA GLY A 566 31.27 -8.24 12.46
C GLY A 566 31.20 -8.62 13.95
N SER A 567 31.45 -7.64 14.80
CA SER A 567 31.44 -7.77 16.25
C SER A 567 30.06 -7.55 16.88
N ALA A 568 29.18 -6.77 16.24
CA ALA A 568 27.81 -6.51 16.69
C ALA A 568 26.89 -6.18 15.49
N PRO A 569 25.55 -6.21 15.65
CA PRO A 569 24.64 -5.76 14.61
C PRO A 569 24.90 -4.32 14.17
N ASP A 570 24.71 -4.03 12.89
CA ASP A 570 24.70 -2.65 12.42
C ASP A 570 23.39 -1.95 12.82
N ILE A 571 23.42 -0.63 12.95
CA ILE A 571 22.20 0.16 13.13
C ILE A 571 21.50 0.34 11.78
N GLY A 572 20.25 -0.10 11.71
CA GLY A 572 19.45 -0.14 10.49
C GLY A 572 19.23 -1.57 9.98
N ALA A 573 18.67 -1.67 8.78
CA ALA A 573 18.13 -2.93 8.24
C ALA A 573 19.16 -3.80 7.49
N TYR A 574 20.34 -3.25 7.20
CA TYR A 574 21.39 -3.90 6.42
C TYR A 574 22.74 -3.84 7.12
N GLU A 575 23.51 -4.90 6.91
CA GLU A 575 24.85 -5.08 7.47
C GLU A 575 25.93 -4.66 6.46
N TYR A 576 26.94 -3.98 6.95
CA TYR A 576 28.16 -3.67 6.23
C TYR A 576 28.98 -4.95 6.01
N GLY A 577 29.46 -5.13 4.78
CA GLY A 577 30.27 -6.30 4.43
C GLY A 577 29.48 -7.58 4.18
N ASP A 578 28.14 -7.56 4.28
CA ASP A 578 27.33 -8.70 3.83
C ASP A 578 27.61 -8.99 2.35
N THR A 579 27.67 -10.28 2.03
CA THR A 579 27.89 -10.79 0.68
C THR A 579 26.60 -10.91 -0.12
N ARG A 580 25.44 -10.74 0.54
CA ARG A 580 24.12 -10.75 -0.07
C ARG A 580 23.33 -9.52 0.33
N TYR A 581 22.75 -8.85 -0.66
CA TYR A 581 21.83 -7.75 -0.45
C TYR A 581 20.41 -8.25 -0.61
N TRP A 582 19.66 -8.35 0.49
CA TRP A 582 18.26 -8.78 0.39
C TRP A 582 17.43 -7.67 -0.28
N ILE A 583 16.67 -8.06 -1.29
CA ILE A 583 15.69 -7.21 -1.98
C ILE A 583 14.34 -7.94 -1.88
N PRO A 584 13.27 -7.29 -1.42
CA PRO A 584 11.95 -7.91 -1.30
C PRO A 584 11.12 -7.80 -2.58
N GLY A 585 9.97 -8.47 -2.61
CA GLY A 585 9.04 -8.49 -3.73
C GLY A 585 8.99 -9.83 -4.45
N ARG A 586 8.08 -9.92 -5.40
CA ARG A 586 7.90 -11.05 -6.31
C ARG A 586 9.15 -11.26 -7.17
N LEU A 587 9.59 -12.51 -7.24
CA LEU A 587 10.56 -13.00 -8.20
C LEU A 587 9.87 -13.16 -9.56
N GLU A 588 10.40 -12.46 -10.55
CA GLU A 588 9.91 -12.50 -11.93
C GLU A 588 10.65 -13.57 -12.74
N THR A 589 10.23 -13.82 -13.99
CA THR A 589 10.90 -14.80 -14.86
C THR A 589 12.35 -14.45 -15.19
N THR A 590 12.72 -13.17 -15.08
CA THR A 590 14.07 -12.62 -15.20
C THR A 590 14.48 -11.90 -13.91
N ALA A 591 15.77 -11.58 -13.78
CA ALA A 591 16.23 -10.71 -12.70
C ALA A 591 15.49 -9.36 -12.73
N SER A 592 15.24 -8.79 -11.56
CA SER A 592 14.43 -7.57 -11.41
C SER A 592 14.99 -6.66 -10.31
N VAL A 593 14.34 -5.51 -10.07
CA VAL A 593 14.68 -4.54 -9.01
C VAL A 593 16.20 -4.25 -8.95
N PRO A 594 16.77 -3.63 -9.99
CA PRO A 594 18.19 -3.29 -10.02
C PRO A 594 18.55 -2.31 -8.91
N VAL A 595 19.76 -2.44 -8.38
CA VAL A 595 20.44 -1.49 -7.50
C VAL A 595 21.85 -1.28 -8.08
N PRO A 596 22.24 -0.09 -8.56
CA PRO A 596 21.46 1.15 -8.56
C PRO A 596 20.15 1.02 -9.33
N LYS A 597 19.10 1.68 -8.85
CA LYS A 597 17.79 1.66 -9.52
C LYS A 597 17.90 2.07 -11.00
N ASN A 598 17.05 1.51 -11.84
CA ASN A 598 17.01 1.88 -13.25
C ASN A 598 16.73 3.37 -13.43
N GLY A 599 17.49 4.05 -14.28
CA GLY A 599 17.48 5.50 -14.43
C GLY A 599 18.14 6.25 -13.26
N GLY A 600 18.87 5.55 -12.39
CA GLY A 600 19.56 6.12 -11.24
C GLY A 600 20.52 7.25 -11.63
N LYS A 601 20.60 8.27 -10.77
CA LYS A 601 21.42 9.46 -10.99
C LYS A 601 22.34 9.67 -9.79
N ASN A 602 23.44 10.37 -10.03
CA ASN A 602 24.46 10.67 -9.02
C ASN A 602 25.00 9.42 -8.31
N VAL A 603 25.06 8.30 -9.01
CA VAL A 603 25.53 7.03 -8.46
C VAL A 603 27.00 7.15 -8.06
N PRO A 604 27.40 6.76 -6.84
CA PRO A 604 28.80 6.79 -6.39
C PRO A 604 29.72 5.93 -7.28
N LEU A 605 30.98 6.35 -7.41
CA LEU A 605 31.97 5.62 -8.23
C LEU A 605 32.39 4.27 -7.65
N ASN A 606 32.06 4.01 -6.39
CA ASN A 606 32.28 2.74 -5.70
C ASN A 606 30.99 1.90 -5.59
N ALA A 607 29.95 2.20 -6.37
CA ALA A 607 28.70 1.45 -6.36
C ALA A 607 28.91 -0.01 -6.78
N ASP A 608 28.14 -0.91 -6.16
CA ASP A 608 28.00 -2.29 -6.60
C ASP A 608 26.70 -2.45 -7.40
N LEU A 609 26.63 -3.46 -8.25
CA LEU A 609 25.42 -3.91 -8.91
C LEU A 609 24.77 -5.01 -8.07
N MET A 610 23.48 -4.86 -7.76
CA MET A 610 22.68 -5.83 -7.03
C MET A 610 21.30 -5.95 -7.66
N PHE A 611 20.70 -7.13 -7.58
CA PHE A 611 19.44 -7.42 -8.26
C PHE A 611 18.61 -8.41 -7.44
N LEU A 612 17.30 -8.33 -7.61
CA LEU A 612 16.38 -9.37 -7.15
C LEU A 612 16.48 -10.54 -8.13
N GLU A 613 16.70 -11.74 -7.58
CA GLU A 613 16.89 -12.93 -8.37
C GLU A 613 15.63 -13.30 -9.18
N ALA A 614 15.84 -14.02 -10.27
CA ALA A 614 14.75 -14.55 -11.08
C ALA A 614 14.13 -15.80 -10.44
N TYR A 615 12.83 -15.98 -10.62
CA TYR A 615 12.09 -17.14 -10.17
C TYR A 615 12.65 -18.43 -10.79
N GLN A 616 12.99 -19.39 -9.93
CA GLN A 616 13.53 -20.70 -10.29
C GLN A 616 14.85 -20.67 -11.08
N ALA A 617 15.60 -19.57 -11.06
CA ALA A 617 16.94 -19.54 -11.64
C ALA A 617 17.96 -20.29 -10.75
N GLU A 618 18.88 -20.99 -11.40
CA GLU A 618 19.99 -21.71 -10.76
C GLU A 618 21.30 -20.94 -10.85
N GLU A 619 21.42 -20.00 -11.80
CA GLU A 619 22.60 -19.17 -12.02
C GLU A 619 22.18 -17.80 -12.60
N HIS A 620 22.92 -16.75 -12.24
CA HIS A 620 22.77 -15.42 -12.84
C HIS A 620 24.08 -14.94 -13.48
N THR A 621 23.99 -14.44 -14.71
CA THR A 621 25.10 -13.80 -15.43
C THR A 621 24.89 -12.30 -15.45
N LEU A 622 25.88 -11.49 -15.07
CA LEU A 622 25.78 -10.03 -15.17
C LEU A 622 26.56 -9.51 -16.37
N TYR A 623 25.88 -8.67 -17.14
CA TYR A 623 26.41 -7.97 -18.31
C TYR A 623 26.51 -6.48 -18.01
N PHE A 624 27.59 -5.82 -18.43
CA PHE A 624 27.85 -4.41 -18.12
C PHE A 624 28.62 -3.72 -19.25
N GLY A 625 28.35 -2.43 -19.48
CA GLY A 625 29.03 -1.65 -20.52
C GLY A 625 28.58 -0.19 -20.59
N GLN A 626 29.14 0.56 -21.54
CA GLN A 626 28.74 1.95 -21.86
C GLN A 626 27.82 2.02 -23.09
N ASP A 627 27.67 0.91 -23.82
CA ASP A 627 26.78 0.78 -24.97
C ASP A 627 25.65 -0.21 -24.60
N PRO A 628 24.37 0.19 -24.63
CA PRO A 628 23.25 -0.68 -24.27
C PRO A 628 23.10 -1.89 -25.20
N THR A 629 23.71 -1.86 -26.39
CA THR A 629 23.63 -2.94 -27.39
C THR A 629 24.83 -3.88 -27.37
N ASN A 630 25.89 -3.54 -26.63
CA ASN A 630 27.12 -4.32 -26.53
C ASN A 630 27.63 -4.36 -25.08
N LEU A 631 27.08 -5.30 -24.30
CA LEU A 631 27.42 -5.49 -22.89
C LEU A 631 28.32 -6.71 -22.70
N GLU A 632 29.38 -6.56 -21.91
CA GLU A 632 30.34 -7.62 -21.58
C GLU A 632 29.94 -8.36 -20.31
N VAL A 633 30.21 -9.67 -20.25
CA VAL A 633 30.03 -10.45 -19.02
C VAL A 633 31.06 -10.00 -17.98
N ILE A 634 30.59 -9.63 -16.79
CA ILE A 634 31.45 -9.23 -15.66
C ILE A 634 31.38 -10.20 -14.48
N ALA A 635 30.34 -11.03 -14.40
CA ALA A 635 30.20 -12.03 -13.35
C ALA A 635 29.23 -13.16 -13.73
N SER A 636 29.45 -14.34 -13.16
CA SER A 636 28.51 -15.47 -13.12
C SER A 636 28.36 -15.94 -11.68
N LEU A 637 27.12 -15.96 -11.19
CA LEU A 637 26.78 -16.21 -9.80
C LEU A 637 25.95 -17.51 -9.70
N PRO A 638 26.51 -18.61 -9.17
CA PRO A 638 25.74 -19.83 -8.96
C PRO A 638 24.85 -19.72 -7.72
N GLY A 639 23.60 -20.18 -7.85
CA GLY A 639 22.58 -20.17 -6.80
C GLY A 639 22.10 -18.77 -6.40
N ASN A 640 21.55 -18.65 -5.19
CA ASN A 640 20.91 -17.43 -4.68
C ASN A 640 21.58 -16.88 -3.40
N LYS A 641 22.81 -17.32 -3.11
CA LYS A 641 23.55 -16.93 -1.90
C LYS A 641 24.27 -15.59 -2.00
N LYS A 642 24.48 -15.08 -3.21
CA LYS A 642 25.15 -13.82 -3.49
C LYS A 642 24.45 -13.12 -4.65
N ASN A 643 24.32 -11.82 -4.55
CA ASN A 643 23.78 -10.98 -5.63
C ASN A 643 24.49 -9.62 -5.72
N ILE A 644 25.66 -9.48 -5.09
CA ILE A 644 26.46 -8.24 -5.10
C ILE A 644 27.63 -8.43 -6.07
N VAL A 645 27.76 -7.54 -7.05
CA VAL A 645 28.82 -7.55 -8.06
C VAL A 645 29.43 -6.17 -8.19
N SER A 646 30.73 -6.04 -7.94
CA SER A 646 31.43 -4.78 -8.19
C SER A 646 31.71 -4.64 -9.70
N PRO A 647 31.25 -3.57 -10.37
CA PRO A 647 31.54 -3.33 -11.77
C PRO A 647 33.01 -2.94 -11.99
N PRO A 648 33.50 -2.95 -13.25
CA PRO A 648 34.75 -2.28 -13.60
C PRO A 648 34.77 -0.82 -13.12
N LYS A 649 35.96 -0.27 -12.92
CA LYS A 649 36.16 1.09 -12.39
C LYS A 649 35.27 2.12 -13.10
N LEU A 650 34.36 2.72 -12.34
CA LEU A 650 33.42 3.72 -12.84
C LEU A 650 34.11 5.07 -13.06
N LYS A 651 33.73 5.76 -14.14
CA LYS A 651 34.15 7.13 -14.48
C LYS A 651 33.07 8.11 -14.05
N LYS A 652 33.47 9.34 -13.69
CA LYS A 652 32.55 10.45 -13.38
C LYS A 652 31.68 10.81 -14.59
N LYS A 653 30.50 11.36 -14.35
CA LYS A 653 29.56 11.86 -15.38
C LYS A 653 29.32 10.88 -16.54
N THR A 654 29.35 9.58 -16.26
CA THR A 654 29.25 8.54 -17.28
C THR A 654 27.98 7.74 -17.05
N THR A 655 27.27 7.47 -18.14
CA THR A 655 26.13 6.56 -18.14
C THR A 655 26.62 5.14 -18.43
N TYR A 656 26.17 4.20 -17.61
CA TYR A 656 26.44 2.78 -17.77
C TYR A 656 25.14 2.01 -17.92
N TYR A 657 25.24 0.88 -18.61
CA TYR A 657 24.16 -0.03 -18.91
C TYR A 657 24.50 -1.42 -18.39
N TRP A 658 23.51 -2.15 -17.90
CA TRP A 658 23.71 -3.51 -17.40
C TRP A 658 22.45 -4.36 -17.44
N GLN A 659 22.63 -5.68 -17.42
CA GLN A 659 21.56 -6.67 -17.47
C GLN A 659 21.90 -7.87 -16.59
N GLY A 660 20.86 -8.52 -16.06
CA GLY A 660 20.96 -9.84 -15.45
C GLY A 660 20.40 -10.91 -16.38
N GLY A 661 21.24 -11.86 -16.79
CA GLY A 661 20.83 -13.15 -17.35
C GLY A 661 20.44 -14.10 -16.23
N ALA A 662 19.37 -14.85 -16.41
CA ALA A 662 18.88 -15.85 -15.46
C ALA A 662 18.79 -17.21 -16.14
N LYS A 663 19.65 -18.13 -15.75
CA LYS A 663 19.69 -19.48 -16.29
C LYS A 663 18.88 -20.42 -15.41
N LYS A 664 17.90 -21.07 -16.02
CA LYS A 664 17.06 -22.10 -15.37
C LYS A 664 17.65 -23.49 -15.60
N LYS A 665 17.12 -24.49 -14.91
CA LYS A 665 17.49 -25.90 -15.07
C LYS A 665 17.42 -26.41 -16.52
N SER A 666 16.55 -25.83 -17.35
CA SER A 666 16.44 -26.15 -18.78
C SER A 666 17.68 -25.77 -19.60
N GLY A 667 18.57 -24.93 -19.06
CA GLY A 667 19.77 -24.43 -19.71
C GLY A 667 19.57 -23.11 -20.47
N THR A 668 18.33 -22.68 -20.70
CA THR A 668 18.01 -21.38 -21.32
C THR A 668 18.32 -20.24 -20.34
N GLU A 669 18.99 -19.20 -20.84
CA GLU A 669 19.20 -17.94 -20.13
C GLU A 669 18.19 -16.89 -20.61
N ASP A 670 17.34 -16.42 -19.71
CA ASP A 670 16.42 -15.30 -19.96
C ASP A 670 17.08 -14.00 -19.48
N ARG A 671 17.16 -12.97 -20.34
CA ARG A 671 17.75 -11.67 -19.99
C ARG A 671 16.72 -10.68 -19.49
N SER A 672 17.06 -9.97 -18.42
CA SER A 672 16.30 -8.81 -17.95
C SER A 672 16.28 -7.68 -19.00
N PRO A 673 15.39 -6.68 -18.86
CA PRO A 673 15.54 -5.41 -19.56
C PRO A 673 16.93 -4.80 -19.31
N VAL A 674 17.42 -4.00 -20.26
CA VAL A 674 18.64 -3.18 -20.06
C VAL A 674 18.32 -2.12 -19.02
N TRP A 675 19.05 -2.14 -17.91
CA TRP A 675 19.02 -1.09 -16.91
C TRP A 675 20.14 -0.09 -17.13
N MET A 676 19.93 1.14 -16.70
CA MET A 676 20.93 2.19 -16.81
C MET A 676 21.05 3.01 -15.54
N PHE A 677 22.24 3.58 -15.32
CA PHE A 677 22.46 4.61 -14.30
C PHE A 677 23.55 5.59 -14.74
N THR A 678 23.56 6.78 -14.13
CA THR A 678 24.58 7.80 -14.36
C THR A 678 25.32 8.12 -13.08
N THR A 679 26.65 8.06 -13.15
CA THR A 679 27.53 8.30 -12.00
C THR A 679 27.56 9.77 -11.60
N THR A 680 27.92 10.04 -10.35
CA THR A 680 28.17 11.37 -9.80
C THR A 680 29.19 12.19 -10.60
N GLU A 681 29.14 13.50 -10.36
CA GLU A 681 30.04 14.50 -10.96
C GLU A 681 31.51 14.35 -10.58
#